data_AF-A0A9J7X1V0-F1
#
_entry.id   AF-A0A9J7X1V0-F1
#
_cell.length_a   1.000
_cell.length_b   1.000
_cell.length_c   1.000
_cell.angle_alpha   90.00
_cell.angle_beta   90.00
_cell.angle_gamma   90.00
#
_symmetry.space_group_name_H-M   'P 1'
#
loop_
_entity.id
_entity.type
_entity.pdbx_description
1 polymer ?
#
loop_
_entity_poly.entity_id
_entity_poly.type
_entity_poly.pdbx_seq_one_letter_code
_entity_poly.pdbx_strand_id
1 'polypeptide(L)'
;MAATGVLPFIRGVDLSGNDFKGGYFPEHVKSMTSLRWLKLNRTGLCYLPEELASLQKLEHLSVSHNSLTTLHGELSSLPNLRAVVARANNLKNSGVPDDIFQLDDLSVLDLSYNQLTEIPRDLENSRNMLVLNLSHNSIDNISNQLFINLTDLLYLDLSDNNLDSLPPQMRRLVHLQTLILNNNPLMHAQLRQLPAMVALQTLHLRNTQRTQNNMPTSLEGLTNLADVDLSCNDLTRVPECLYSLANLKRLNLSSNQISELSLCIDQWTKLETLNLSRNQLTSLPSAICKLSKLKKLYVNSNKIDFDGLPSGVGKLSNLVEFMAANNNLELVPEGLCRCGKLKKLVLNKNRLVTLPEAIHFLTDLEVLDVRENPNLVMPPKPVDRTAEWYNIDFSLQNQLRLAGASPATVAAAGGGNSPRDHMARKMRLRRRKDSAQDDQAKQVLKGMSDVAQEKNKSIEENGDLKYSDLKTKRWDKNLEKPQLDYSEFFMEDVGQIPGVTVWQIENFIPIQVDEAFLGKFYEADCYIVLKTFLDDNGALNWHIYYWIGQEATLDKKAGSAIHAVNLRNYLGAECRTIREEMGDESEEFTAVFNNEISYIEGGTASGFYTVEDTQYQTRLYRVYGKKNIRLESVPLKASSLDPRSTTNSLWSTRTSSS
;
A
#
# COMPACT_ATOMS: atom_id res chain seq x y z
N MET A 1 13.17 23.99 46.45
CA MET A 1 13.56 22.56 46.50
C MET A 1 12.31 21.71 46.58
N ALA A 2 11.83 21.23 45.43
CA ALA A 2 10.95 20.08 45.26
C ALA A 2 10.73 19.97 43.74
N ALA A 3 11.71 19.39 43.03
CA ALA A 3 11.44 18.92 41.68
C ALA A 3 10.29 17.92 41.81
N THR A 4 9.16 18.22 41.18
CA THR A 4 7.99 17.36 41.13
C THR A 4 8.45 15.95 40.76
N GLY A 5 8.33 15.00 41.69
CA GLY A 5 8.96 13.68 41.61
C GLY A 5 8.52 12.80 40.44
N VAL A 6 7.68 13.31 39.53
CA VAL A 6 7.16 12.59 38.36
C VAL A 6 8.04 12.79 37.13
N LEU A 7 8.71 13.94 36.97
CA LEU A 7 9.45 14.27 35.74
C LEU A 7 10.55 13.25 35.38
N PRO A 8 11.36 12.75 36.33
CA PRO A 8 12.39 11.75 36.02
C PRO A 8 11.83 10.40 35.57
N PHE A 9 10.53 10.13 35.75
CA PHE A 9 9.88 8.88 35.33
C PHE A 9 9.23 8.97 33.94
N ILE A 10 9.11 10.18 33.38
CA ILE A 10 8.52 10.38 32.07
C ILE A 10 9.41 9.73 31.00
N ARG A 11 8.81 8.84 30.20
CA ARG A 11 9.48 8.11 29.11
C ARG A 11 9.24 8.73 27.74
N GLY A 12 8.24 9.58 27.62
CA GLY A 12 7.81 10.12 26.35
C GLY A 12 7.07 11.42 26.50
N VAL A 13 7.39 12.41 25.66
CA VAL A 13 6.67 13.69 25.64
C VAL A 13 6.42 14.13 24.21
N ASP A 14 5.17 14.49 23.94
CA ASP A 14 4.78 15.20 22.72
C ASP A 14 4.49 16.66 23.05
N LEU A 15 5.35 17.56 22.59
CA LEU A 15 5.18 19.00 22.68
C LEU A 15 4.86 19.62 21.32
N SER A 16 4.39 18.83 20.35
CA SER A 16 4.08 19.33 19.02
C SER A 16 2.97 20.38 19.03
N GLY A 17 3.06 21.37 18.15
CA GLY A 17 2.08 22.45 18.00
C GLY A 17 2.13 23.56 19.05
N ASN A 18 3.06 23.49 20.01
CA ASN A 18 3.32 24.59 20.95
C ASN A 18 4.19 25.67 20.31
N ASP A 19 4.10 26.93 20.75
CA ASP A 19 4.97 27.99 20.22
C ASP A 19 6.24 28.13 21.06
N PHE A 20 7.36 27.62 20.54
CA PHE A 20 8.69 27.73 21.15
C PHE A 20 9.60 28.73 20.40
N LYS A 21 9.03 29.64 19.60
CA LYS A 21 9.80 30.71 18.93
C LYS A 21 10.55 31.55 19.95
N GLY A 22 11.75 32.00 19.59
CA GLY A 22 12.54 32.91 20.43
C GLY A 22 13.24 32.27 21.63
N GLY A 23 13.33 30.93 21.69
CA GLY A 23 14.10 30.22 22.71
C GLY A 23 13.34 29.93 24.01
N TYR A 24 12.02 30.08 24.04
CA TYR A 24 11.19 29.77 25.21
C TYR A 24 10.92 28.26 25.35
N PHE A 25 11.96 27.44 25.28
CA PHE A 25 11.83 26.01 25.56
C PHE A 25 11.78 25.77 27.08
N PRO A 26 10.92 24.88 27.61
CA PRO A 26 10.79 24.73 29.06
C PRO A 26 12.04 24.12 29.69
N GLU A 27 12.75 24.89 30.53
CA GLU A 27 13.95 24.42 31.23
C GLU A 27 13.75 23.10 32.01
N HIS A 28 12.53 22.84 32.50
CA HIS A 28 12.22 21.64 33.30
C HIS A 28 12.30 20.35 32.49
N VAL A 29 12.32 20.41 31.15
CA VAL A 29 12.56 19.23 30.30
C VAL A 29 13.90 18.58 30.64
N LYS A 30 14.90 19.37 31.08
CA LYS A 30 16.19 18.83 31.54
C LYS A 30 16.10 17.86 32.72
N SER A 31 15.00 17.91 33.47
CA SER A 31 14.75 17.01 34.61
C SER A 31 14.11 15.69 34.21
N MET A 32 13.75 15.50 32.93
CA MET A 32 13.14 14.27 32.40
C MET A 32 14.21 13.24 31.99
N THR A 33 15.08 12.86 32.93
CA THR A 33 16.28 12.04 32.66
C THR A 33 16.00 10.64 32.13
N SER A 34 14.76 10.15 32.20
CA SER A 34 14.35 8.83 31.68
C SER A 34 13.65 8.89 30.33
N LEU A 35 13.60 10.06 29.69
CA LEU A 35 12.92 10.28 28.42
C LEU A 35 13.56 9.45 27.31
N ARG A 36 12.75 8.66 26.61
CA ARG A 36 13.14 7.83 25.46
C ARG A 36 12.70 8.42 24.13
N TRP A 37 11.57 9.13 24.09
CA TRP A 37 11.14 9.80 22.87
C TRP A 37 10.63 11.21 23.13
N LEU A 38 10.92 12.10 22.19
CA LEU A 38 10.53 13.51 22.24
C LEU A 38 10.04 13.98 20.87
N LYS A 39 8.83 14.56 20.85
CA LYS A 39 8.26 15.20 19.65
C LYS A 39 8.13 16.70 19.86
N LEU A 40 8.67 17.46 18.92
CA LEU A 40 8.72 18.92 18.88
C LEU A 40 8.21 19.44 17.54
N ASN A 41 7.23 18.76 16.94
CA ASN A 41 6.81 19.06 15.58
C ASN A 41 5.97 20.34 15.54
N ARG A 42 6.12 21.17 14.49
CA ARG A 42 5.34 22.42 14.33
C ARG A 42 5.45 23.34 15.55
N THR A 43 6.65 23.47 16.11
CA THR A 43 6.91 24.30 17.29
C THR A 43 7.55 25.66 17.00
N GLY A 44 7.92 25.92 15.74
CA GLY A 44 8.55 27.17 15.33
C GLY A 44 10.00 27.32 15.80
N LEU A 45 10.65 26.22 16.21
CA LEU A 45 12.06 26.22 16.60
C LEU A 45 12.96 26.62 15.43
N CYS A 46 13.96 27.46 15.70
CA CYS A 46 15.01 27.84 14.74
C CYS A 46 16.35 27.12 14.99
N TYR A 47 16.56 26.64 16.21
CA TYR A 47 17.70 25.84 16.66
C TYR A 47 17.21 24.80 17.68
N LEU A 48 18.01 23.78 17.94
CA LEU A 48 17.70 22.79 18.96
C LEU A 48 17.99 23.33 20.36
N PRO A 49 17.09 23.14 21.34
CA PRO A 49 17.30 23.62 22.70
C PRO A 49 18.46 22.91 23.41
N GLU A 50 19.26 23.65 24.17
CA GLU A 50 20.43 23.12 24.90
C GLU A 50 20.02 22.08 25.95
N GLU A 51 18.78 22.15 26.47
CA GLU A 51 18.25 21.19 27.43
C GLU A 51 18.26 19.75 26.93
N LEU A 52 18.24 19.52 25.61
CA LEU A 52 18.29 18.17 25.02
C LEU A 52 19.55 17.41 25.42
N ALA A 53 20.67 18.10 25.65
CA ALA A 53 21.94 17.54 26.13
C ALA A 53 21.80 16.62 27.35
N SER A 54 20.88 16.97 28.24
CA SER A 54 20.68 16.26 29.51
C SER A 54 19.90 14.95 29.37
N LEU A 55 19.30 14.70 28.21
CA LEU A 55 18.39 13.57 27.96
C LEU A 55 19.16 12.32 27.50
N GLN A 56 20.05 11.82 28.36
CA GLN A 56 21.00 10.74 28.05
C GLN A 56 20.36 9.39 27.63
N LYS A 57 19.06 9.20 27.88
CA LYS A 57 18.28 8.00 27.48
C LYS A 57 17.39 8.23 26.25
N LEU A 58 17.53 9.37 25.58
CA LEU A 58 16.71 9.71 24.42
C LEU A 58 17.09 8.81 23.23
N GLU A 59 16.11 8.07 22.75
CA GLU A 59 16.23 7.14 21.62
C GLU A 59 15.62 7.73 20.34
N HIS A 60 14.54 8.49 20.46
CA HIS A 60 13.81 9.03 19.30
C HIS A 60 13.54 10.53 19.43
N LEU A 61 14.02 11.31 18.46
CA LEU A 61 13.79 12.74 18.37
C LEU A 61 13.06 13.08 17.07
N SER A 62 11.91 13.76 17.19
CA SER A 62 11.16 14.29 16.05
C SER A 62 11.02 15.80 16.19
N VAL A 63 11.51 16.53 15.18
CA VAL A 63 11.56 18.01 15.12
C VAL A 63 11.03 18.51 13.77
N SER A 64 10.03 17.83 13.23
CA SER A 64 9.47 18.06 11.90
C SER A 64 8.64 19.34 11.80
N HIS A 65 8.59 19.94 10.61
CA HIS A 65 7.82 21.16 10.33
C HIS A 65 8.18 22.34 11.23
N ASN A 66 9.48 22.57 11.44
CA ASN A 66 10.00 23.73 12.16
C ASN A 66 10.72 24.68 11.19
N SER A 67 11.48 25.62 11.74
CA SER A 67 12.31 26.55 10.97
C SER A 67 13.79 26.33 11.29
N LEU A 68 14.17 25.10 11.63
CA LEU A 68 15.54 24.76 12.03
C LEU A 68 16.49 25.04 10.86
N THR A 69 17.49 25.90 11.10
CA THR A 69 18.60 26.11 10.16
C THR A 69 19.75 25.15 10.45
N THR A 70 19.77 24.59 11.66
CA THR A 70 20.80 23.66 12.11
C THR A 70 20.26 22.66 13.14
N LEU A 71 20.84 21.46 13.09
CA LEU A 71 20.79 20.42 14.11
C LEU A 71 22.04 20.47 15.01
N HIS A 72 22.92 21.48 14.85
CA HIS A 72 24.01 21.75 15.78
C HIS A 72 23.42 21.97 17.17
N GLY A 73 24.06 21.30 18.12
CA GLY A 73 23.59 21.11 19.48
C GLY A 73 24.27 19.86 20.02
N GLU A 74 24.12 19.59 21.30
CA GLU A 74 24.69 18.41 21.95
C GLU A 74 23.92 17.11 21.57
N LEU A 75 23.38 17.00 20.35
CA LEU A 75 22.78 15.76 19.83
C LEU A 75 23.81 14.64 19.71
N SER A 76 25.03 14.98 19.28
CA SER A 76 26.14 14.02 19.19
C SER A 76 26.58 13.50 20.56
N SER A 77 26.17 14.13 21.67
CA SER A 77 26.44 13.63 23.02
C SER A 77 25.33 12.75 23.58
N LEU A 78 24.32 12.38 22.78
CA LEU A 78 23.22 11.51 23.19
C LEU A 78 23.53 10.06 22.77
N PRO A 79 24.04 9.21 23.68
CA PRO A 79 24.61 7.92 23.30
C PRO A 79 23.58 6.89 22.82
N ASN A 80 22.32 7.03 23.22
CA ASN A 80 21.25 6.08 22.91
C ASN A 80 20.37 6.51 21.73
N LEU A 81 20.75 7.57 21.01
CA LEU A 81 19.91 8.14 19.97
C LEU A 81 19.87 7.22 18.74
N ARG A 82 18.67 6.71 18.44
CA ARG A 82 18.40 5.74 17.37
C ARG A 82 17.71 6.34 16.17
N ALA A 83 16.83 7.31 16.38
CA ALA A 83 16.08 7.94 15.31
C ALA A 83 16.08 9.47 15.42
N VAL A 84 16.39 10.13 14.30
CA VAL A 84 16.28 11.57 14.15
C VAL A 84 15.40 11.88 12.95
N VAL A 85 14.26 12.51 13.20
CA VAL A 85 13.29 12.92 12.19
C VAL A 85 13.20 14.44 12.17
N ALA A 86 13.86 15.08 11.20
CA ALA A 86 13.93 16.53 11.03
C ALA A 86 13.35 16.99 9.68
N ARG A 87 12.26 16.35 9.26
CA ARG A 87 11.55 16.66 8.01
C ARG A 87 10.99 18.08 7.97
N ALA A 88 10.96 18.71 6.80
CA ALA A 88 10.32 20.01 6.57
C ALA A 88 10.92 21.12 7.46
N ASN A 89 12.22 21.33 7.31
CA ASN A 89 12.99 22.38 7.99
C ASN A 89 13.80 23.20 6.96
N ASN A 90 14.65 24.10 7.43
CA ASN A 90 15.52 24.92 6.59
C ASN A 90 16.99 24.47 6.69
N LEU A 91 17.23 23.17 6.87
CA LEU A 91 18.58 22.64 7.04
C LEU A 91 19.35 22.75 5.72
N LYS A 92 20.55 23.33 5.81
CA LYS A 92 21.57 23.28 4.77
C LYS A 92 22.64 22.25 5.17
N ASN A 93 23.59 21.97 4.28
CA ASN A 93 24.67 21.02 4.57
C ASN A 93 25.46 21.36 5.84
N SER A 94 25.82 22.63 6.03
CA SER A 94 26.49 23.09 7.25
C SER A 94 25.61 23.02 8.50
N GLY A 95 24.32 22.78 8.34
CA GLY A 95 23.35 22.67 9.43
C GLY A 95 23.30 21.27 10.03
N VAL A 96 23.83 20.25 9.39
CA VAL A 96 23.87 18.88 9.91
C VAL A 96 25.26 18.64 10.53
N PRO A 97 25.38 18.31 11.83
CA PRO A 97 26.67 18.07 12.47
C PRO A 97 27.27 16.73 12.03
N ASP A 98 28.52 16.74 11.57
CA ASP A 98 29.24 15.54 11.09
C ASP A 98 29.35 14.47 12.20
N ASP A 99 29.51 14.90 13.46
CA ASP A 99 29.64 14.02 14.63
C ASP A 99 28.38 13.18 14.92
N ILE A 100 27.21 13.55 14.39
CA ILE A 100 25.97 12.76 14.60
C ILE A 100 26.08 11.36 13.99
N PHE A 101 26.92 11.20 12.97
CA PHE A 101 27.11 9.93 12.27
C PHE A 101 28.15 9.02 12.94
N GLN A 102 28.76 9.48 14.04
CA GLN A 102 29.60 8.65 14.91
C GLN A 102 28.78 7.91 15.98
N LEU A 103 27.47 8.20 16.08
CA LEU A 103 26.58 7.51 17.02
C LEU A 103 26.36 6.07 16.56
N ASP A 104 26.76 5.11 17.41
CA ASP A 104 26.70 3.69 17.09
C ASP A 104 25.26 3.20 16.86
N ASP A 105 24.29 3.72 17.61
CA ASP A 105 22.90 3.23 17.61
C ASP A 105 21.99 3.92 16.55
N LEU A 106 22.51 4.92 15.82
CA LEU A 106 21.70 5.70 14.87
C LEU A 106 21.29 4.82 13.67
N SER A 107 19.99 4.55 13.57
CA SER A 107 19.40 3.63 12.60
C SER A 107 18.40 4.29 11.66
N VAL A 108 17.79 5.40 12.07
CA VAL A 108 16.77 6.11 11.28
C VAL A 108 17.12 7.58 11.18
N LEU A 109 17.25 8.06 9.94
CA LEU A 109 17.49 9.45 9.63
C LEU A 109 16.52 9.94 8.55
N ASP A 110 15.70 10.92 8.90
CA ASP A 110 14.83 11.63 7.96
C ASP A 110 15.16 13.13 7.94
N LEU A 111 15.78 13.56 6.86
CA LEU A 111 16.09 14.96 6.54
C LEU A 111 15.31 15.42 5.30
N SER A 112 14.17 14.81 5.02
CA SER A 112 13.37 15.18 3.84
C SER A 112 12.79 16.59 3.92
N TYR A 113 12.46 17.19 2.78
CA TYR A 113 11.93 18.56 2.70
C TYR A 113 12.85 19.59 3.39
N ASN A 114 14.13 19.58 3.04
CA ASN A 114 15.12 20.55 3.52
C ASN A 114 15.80 21.26 2.34
N GLN A 115 16.92 21.93 2.58
CA GLN A 115 17.69 22.69 1.58
C GLN A 115 19.11 22.10 1.41
N LEU A 116 19.25 20.77 1.52
CA LEU A 116 20.53 20.08 1.33
C LEU A 116 20.89 20.08 -0.16
N THR A 117 22.11 20.49 -0.50
CA THR A 117 22.65 20.48 -1.87
C THR A 117 23.59 19.31 -2.13
N GLU A 118 24.17 18.76 -1.08
CA GLU A 118 24.98 17.53 -1.12
C GLU A 118 24.52 16.57 -0.02
N ILE A 119 25.06 15.35 -0.04
CA ILE A 119 24.87 14.41 1.07
C ILE A 119 25.67 14.92 2.28
N PRO A 120 25.11 14.89 3.51
CA PRO A 120 25.86 15.25 4.71
C PRO A 120 27.19 14.51 4.79
N ARG A 121 28.25 15.22 5.22
CA ARG A 121 29.59 14.63 5.35
C ARG A 121 29.58 13.59 6.45
N ASP A 122 30.47 12.61 6.33
CA ASP A 122 30.64 11.53 7.29
C ASP A 122 29.39 10.64 7.50
N LEU A 123 28.33 10.81 6.68
CA LEU A 123 27.16 9.92 6.72
C LEU A 123 27.55 8.46 6.46
N GLU A 124 28.62 8.22 5.70
CA GLU A 124 29.23 6.91 5.52
C GLU A 124 29.72 6.25 6.83
N ASN A 125 29.90 6.98 7.93
CA ASN A 125 30.36 6.42 9.19
C ASN A 125 29.22 5.78 10.01
N SER A 126 27.97 6.05 9.65
CA SER A 126 26.79 5.52 10.35
C SER A 126 26.54 4.05 10.01
N ARG A 127 27.19 3.12 10.73
CA ARG A 127 27.19 1.68 10.39
C ARG A 127 25.85 0.98 10.54
N ASN A 128 25.00 1.44 11.47
CA ASN A 128 23.73 0.80 11.80
C ASN A 128 22.50 1.45 11.14
N MET A 129 22.72 2.29 10.11
CA MET A 129 21.63 2.97 9.40
C MET A 129 20.77 1.95 8.63
N LEU A 130 19.48 1.91 8.93
CA LEU A 130 18.49 1.06 8.27
C LEU A 130 17.56 1.88 7.38
N VAL A 131 17.25 3.11 7.78
CA VAL A 131 16.28 3.98 7.10
C VAL A 131 16.91 5.34 6.84
N LEU A 132 17.10 5.66 5.56
CA LEU A 132 17.61 6.96 5.14
C LEU A 132 16.62 7.64 4.21
N ASN A 133 16.07 8.78 4.65
CA ASN A 133 15.21 9.62 3.84
C ASN A 133 15.83 11.01 3.66
N LEU A 134 16.19 11.32 2.42
CA LEU A 134 16.75 12.60 1.99
C LEU A 134 15.90 13.23 0.87
N SER A 135 14.64 12.79 0.72
CA SER A 135 13.75 13.26 -0.33
C SER A 135 13.43 14.75 -0.25
N HIS A 136 13.01 15.36 -1.35
CA HIS A 136 12.66 16.79 -1.42
C HIS A 136 13.79 17.70 -0.91
N ASN A 137 14.97 17.54 -1.50
CA ASN A 137 16.14 18.39 -1.27
C ASN A 137 16.67 18.88 -2.63
N SER A 138 17.91 19.32 -2.71
CA SER A 138 18.57 19.77 -3.94
C SER A 138 19.88 19.00 -4.19
N ILE A 139 19.95 17.74 -3.75
CA ILE A 139 21.13 16.89 -3.86
C ILE A 139 21.35 16.52 -5.33
N ASP A 140 22.52 16.82 -5.87
CA ASP A 140 22.86 16.56 -7.28
C ASP A 140 23.73 15.31 -7.49
N ASN A 141 24.48 14.89 -6.46
CA ASN A 141 25.39 13.76 -6.55
C ASN A 141 25.44 12.92 -5.26
N ILE A 142 25.78 11.64 -5.41
CA ILE A 142 26.00 10.69 -4.33
C ILE A 142 27.47 10.23 -4.36
N SER A 143 28.18 10.43 -3.25
CA SER A 143 29.56 9.96 -3.14
C SER A 143 29.67 8.44 -3.28
N ASN A 144 30.71 7.99 -3.98
CA ASN A 144 31.05 6.56 -4.09
C ASN A 144 31.37 5.92 -2.73
N GLN A 145 31.72 6.72 -1.72
CA GLN A 145 32.07 6.23 -0.38
C GLN A 145 30.85 5.90 0.48
N LEU A 146 29.69 6.51 0.20
CA LEU A 146 28.49 6.39 1.03
C LEU A 146 28.10 4.93 1.28
N PHE A 147 27.92 4.17 0.19
CA PHE A 147 27.48 2.77 0.26
C PHE A 147 28.64 1.78 0.47
N ILE A 148 29.81 2.24 0.90
CA ILE A 148 30.90 1.34 1.32
C ILE A 148 30.58 0.73 2.68
N ASN A 149 29.98 1.50 3.59
CA ASN A 149 29.68 1.08 4.95
C ASN A 149 28.17 0.91 5.20
N LEU A 150 27.33 1.73 4.55
CA LEU A 150 25.86 1.70 4.68
C LEU A 150 25.24 0.51 3.92
N THR A 151 25.65 -0.72 4.21
CA THR A 151 25.22 -1.92 3.48
C THR A 151 23.90 -2.51 3.96
N ASP A 152 23.52 -2.21 5.21
CA ASP A 152 22.36 -2.81 5.88
C ASP A 152 21.08 -1.98 5.72
N LEU A 153 21.12 -0.93 4.89
CA LEU A 153 19.96 -0.11 4.54
C LEU A 153 18.81 -0.99 4.02
N LEU A 154 17.64 -0.80 4.61
CA LEU A 154 16.37 -1.43 4.22
C LEU A 154 15.49 -0.47 3.42
N TYR A 155 15.54 0.83 3.75
CA TYR A 155 14.77 1.88 3.12
C TYR A 155 15.67 3.05 2.71
N LEU A 156 15.63 3.39 1.42
CA LEU A 156 16.33 4.54 0.87
C LEU A 156 15.39 5.37 0.00
N ASP A 157 15.16 6.60 0.43
CA ASP A 157 14.37 7.58 -0.33
C ASP A 157 15.21 8.81 -0.65
N LEU A 158 15.42 9.01 -1.96
CA LEU A 158 16.14 10.13 -2.54
C LEU A 158 15.25 10.88 -3.54
N SER A 159 13.92 10.74 -3.45
CA SER A 159 13.02 11.37 -4.39
C SER A 159 13.13 12.90 -4.39
N ASP A 160 12.74 13.54 -5.49
CA ASP A 160 12.63 15.00 -5.56
C ASP A 160 13.96 15.68 -5.21
N ASN A 161 15.01 15.25 -5.91
CA ASN A 161 16.37 15.79 -5.86
C ASN A 161 16.86 16.06 -7.30
N ASN A 162 18.13 16.42 -7.47
CA ASN A 162 18.73 16.74 -8.75
C ASN A 162 19.71 15.66 -9.22
N LEU A 163 19.53 14.40 -8.80
CA LEU A 163 20.46 13.31 -9.10
C LEU A 163 20.47 12.97 -10.60
N ASP A 164 21.66 13.03 -11.21
CA ASP A 164 21.88 12.68 -12.62
C ASP A 164 22.38 11.23 -12.83
N SER A 165 23.01 10.68 -11.80
CA SER A 165 23.73 9.41 -11.83
C SER A 165 23.66 8.71 -10.47
N LEU A 166 23.96 7.41 -10.49
CA LEU A 166 23.96 6.56 -9.30
C LEU A 166 25.32 5.85 -9.17
N PRO A 167 25.94 5.85 -7.98
CA PRO A 167 27.27 5.29 -7.81
C PRO A 167 27.26 3.76 -7.94
N PRO A 168 28.33 3.15 -8.50
CA PRO A 168 28.40 1.70 -8.69
C PRO A 168 28.34 0.92 -7.37
N GLN A 169 28.75 1.53 -6.25
CA GLN A 169 28.73 0.93 -4.91
C GLN A 169 27.30 0.65 -4.40
N MET A 170 26.25 1.23 -5.00
CA MET A 170 24.85 0.86 -4.68
C MET A 170 24.57 -0.63 -4.85
N ARG A 171 25.37 -1.36 -5.65
CA ARG A 171 25.27 -2.82 -5.77
C ARG A 171 25.48 -3.57 -4.45
N ARG A 172 26.03 -2.92 -3.41
CA ARG A 172 26.28 -3.51 -2.10
C ARG A 172 25.05 -3.51 -1.19
N LEU A 173 23.99 -2.79 -1.58
CA LEU A 173 22.72 -2.70 -0.86
C LEU A 173 21.88 -3.96 -1.07
N VAL A 174 22.41 -5.12 -0.67
CA VAL A 174 21.80 -6.44 -0.91
C VAL A 174 20.54 -6.64 -0.07
N HIS A 175 20.47 -5.96 1.08
CA HIS A 175 19.34 -6.01 2.03
C HIS A 175 18.26 -4.96 1.76
N LEU A 176 18.47 -4.06 0.79
CA LEU A 176 17.55 -2.96 0.51
C LEU A 176 16.20 -3.50 0.01
N GLN A 177 15.13 -3.10 0.69
CA GLN A 177 13.76 -3.53 0.40
C GLN A 177 13.01 -2.46 -0.38
N THR A 178 13.25 -1.18 -0.06
CA THR A 178 12.57 -0.05 -0.71
C THR A 178 13.59 0.94 -1.24
N LEU A 179 13.51 1.19 -2.55
CA LEU A 179 14.29 2.22 -3.23
C LEU A 179 13.35 3.19 -3.95
N ILE A 180 13.37 4.46 -3.52
CA ILE A 180 12.58 5.53 -4.11
C ILE A 180 13.52 6.58 -4.69
N LEU A 181 13.40 6.80 -6.00
CA LEU A 181 14.24 7.71 -6.78
C LEU A 181 13.40 8.68 -7.63
N ASN A 182 12.10 8.80 -7.32
CA ASN A 182 11.15 9.60 -8.11
C ASN A 182 11.64 11.03 -8.33
N ASN A 183 11.27 11.64 -9.46
CA ASN A 183 11.53 13.05 -9.76
C ASN A 183 13.02 13.42 -9.66
N ASN A 184 13.90 12.62 -10.27
CA ASN A 184 15.33 12.92 -10.41
C ASN A 184 15.75 12.83 -11.89
N PRO A 185 16.61 13.71 -12.42
CA PRO A 185 17.04 13.71 -13.82
C PRO A 185 18.05 12.60 -14.17
N LEU A 186 17.73 11.34 -13.85
CA LEU A 186 18.64 10.21 -13.92
C LEU A 186 19.01 9.73 -15.33
N MET A 187 18.78 10.52 -16.40
CA MET A 187 18.88 10.10 -17.81
C MET A 187 20.12 9.24 -18.13
N HIS A 188 21.27 9.58 -17.53
CA HIS A 188 22.56 8.90 -17.75
C HIS A 188 22.76 7.64 -16.89
N ALA A 189 21.96 7.43 -15.84
CA ALA A 189 22.01 6.24 -15.00
C ALA A 189 21.49 5.01 -15.77
N GLN A 190 22.32 3.98 -15.89
CA GLN A 190 22.01 2.71 -16.57
C GLN A 190 21.44 1.63 -15.64
N LEU A 191 21.33 1.93 -14.34
CA LEU A 191 20.75 1.05 -13.31
C LEU A 191 21.35 -0.37 -13.26
N ARG A 192 22.63 -0.52 -13.63
CA ARG A 192 23.36 -1.81 -13.63
C ARG A 192 23.50 -2.41 -12.22
N GLN A 193 23.27 -1.60 -11.20
CA GLN A 193 23.35 -1.98 -9.80
C GLN A 193 22.09 -2.72 -9.31
N LEU A 194 20.93 -2.47 -9.93
CA LEU A 194 19.65 -3.05 -9.49
C LEU A 194 19.65 -4.57 -9.37
N PRO A 195 20.22 -5.35 -10.32
CA PRO A 195 20.17 -6.82 -10.23
C PRO A 195 20.85 -7.41 -8.99
N ALA A 196 21.71 -6.65 -8.31
CA ALA A 196 22.36 -7.07 -7.07
C ALA A 196 21.49 -6.90 -5.82
N MET A 197 20.44 -6.07 -5.87
CA MET A 197 19.55 -5.78 -4.74
C MET A 197 18.46 -6.84 -4.60
N VAL A 198 18.86 -8.09 -4.34
CA VAL A 198 17.96 -9.27 -4.32
C VAL A 198 16.82 -9.19 -3.28
N ALA A 199 16.96 -8.38 -2.22
CA ALA A 199 15.91 -8.15 -1.24
C ALA A 199 14.87 -7.10 -1.66
N LEU A 200 15.04 -6.44 -2.83
CA LEU A 200 14.20 -5.31 -3.24
C LEU A 200 12.76 -5.74 -3.48
N GLN A 201 11.84 -5.07 -2.81
CA GLN A 201 10.38 -5.27 -2.87
C GLN A 201 9.67 -4.13 -3.58
N THR A 202 10.19 -2.92 -3.44
CA THR A 202 9.61 -1.68 -3.99
C THR A 202 10.66 -0.88 -4.73
N LEU A 203 10.38 -0.56 -6.00
CA LEU A 203 11.22 0.28 -6.84
C LEU A 203 10.38 1.39 -7.47
N HIS A 204 10.62 2.62 -7.05
CA HIS A 204 9.94 3.79 -7.60
C HIS A 204 10.92 4.68 -8.39
N LEU A 205 10.62 4.83 -9.66
CA LEU A 205 11.40 5.55 -10.69
C LEU A 205 10.49 6.49 -11.50
N ARG A 206 9.43 7.02 -10.88
CA ARG A 206 8.51 7.96 -11.51
C ARG A 206 9.26 9.22 -11.93
N ASN A 207 9.06 9.69 -13.17
CA ASN A 207 9.67 10.93 -13.66
C ASN A 207 11.18 10.96 -13.47
N THR A 208 11.86 9.92 -13.97
CA THR A 208 13.32 9.77 -13.93
C THR A 208 13.96 9.71 -15.31
N GLN A 209 13.25 10.22 -16.32
CA GLN A 209 13.69 10.27 -17.73
C GLN A 209 14.11 8.87 -18.24
N ARG A 210 13.38 7.82 -17.85
CA ARG A 210 13.62 6.46 -18.36
C ARG A 210 13.23 6.36 -19.83
N THR A 211 14.09 5.71 -20.60
CA THR A 211 13.94 5.36 -22.02
C THR A 211 14.31 3.88 -22.19
N GLN A 212 14.11 3.30 -23.37
CA GLN A 212 14.52 1.90 -23.61
C GLN A 212 16.04 1.70 -23.49
N ASN A 213 16.84 2.75 -23.70
CA ASN A 213 18.30 2.67 -23.73
C ASN A 213 18.96 2.85 -22.36
N ASN A 214 18.20 3.18 -21.31
CA ASN A 214 18.73 3.40 -19.95
C ASN A 214 18.05 2.52 -18.90
N MET A 215 17.37 1.47 -19.35
CA MET A 215 16.91 0.37 -18.51
C MET A 215 17.96 -0.74 -18.49
N PRO A 216 18.09 -1.48 -17.37
CA PRO A 216 19.04 -2.59 -17.28
C PRO A 216 18.61 -3.75 -18.17
N THR A 217 19.59 -4.56 -18.61
CA THR A 217 19.35 -5.69 -19.54
C THR A 217 18.58 -6.84 -18.91
N SER A 218 18.72 -7.08 -17.61
CA SER A 218 17.99 -8.13 -16.87
C SER A 218 17.68 -7.67 -15.45
N LEU A 219 16.52 -8.10 -14.95
CA LEU A 219 16.08 -7.97 -13.55
C LEU A 219 15.70 -9.33 -12.93
N GLU A 220 16.17 -10.43 -13.52
CA GLU A 220 15.79 -11.81 -13.13
C GLU A 220 16.13 -12.14 -11.66
N GLY A 221 17.17 -11.52 -11.09
CA GLY A 221 17.54 -11.69 -9.68
C GLY A 221 16.55 -11.07 -8.68
N LEU A 222 15.71 -10.12 -9.11
CA LEU A 222 14.80 -9.37 -8.24
C LEU A 222 13.52 -10.16 -7.94
N THR A 223 13.69 -11.32 -7.31
CA THR A 223 12.59 -12.24 -7.03
C THR A 223 11.61 -11.69 -6.00
N ASN A 224 12.01 -10.76 -5.13
CA ASN A 224 11.10 -10.17 -4.13
C ASN A 224 10.33 -8.94 -4.64
N LEU A 225 10.65 -8.45 -5.84
CA LEU A 225 10.11 -7.19 -6.35
C LEU A 225 8.62 -7.32 -6.65
N ALA A 226 7.82 -6.57 -5.90
CA ALA A 226 6.37 -6.63 -5.89
C ALA A 226 5.71 -5.32 -6.34
N ASP A 227 6.36 -4.18 -6.13
CA ASP A 227 5.82 -2.86 -6.46
C ASP A 227 6.81 -2.06 -7.32
N VAL A 228 6.39 -1.69 -8.54
CA VAL A 228 7.21 -0.95 -9.49
C VAL A 228 6.45 0.25 -10.03
N ASP A 229 7.01 1.44 -9.84
CA ASP A 229 6.52 2.68 -10.46
C ASP A 229 7.52 3.22 -11.48
N LEU A 230 7.11 3.24 -12.74
CA LEU A 230 7.83 3.81 -13.88
C LEU A 230 6.98 4.88 -14.59
N SER A 231 6.03 5.49 -13.88
CA SER A 231 5.15 6.51 -14.45
C SER A 231 5.88 7.81 -14.80
N CYS A 232 5.30 8.62 -15.68
CA CYS A 232 5.85 9.90 -16.11
C CYS A 232 7.27 9.80 -16.70
N ASN A 233 7.55 8.75 -17.49
CA ASN A 233 8.80 8.58 -18.22
C ASN A 233 8.56 8.62 -19.73
N ASP A 234 9.62 8.40 -20.52
CA ASP A 234 9.58 8.43 -21.99
C ASP A 234 9.66 7.01 -22.59
N LEU A 235 9.01 6.04 -21.94
CA LEU A 235 9.00 4.65 -22.41
C LEU A 235 8.05 4.49 -23.60
N THR A 236 8.59 4.09 -24.76
CA THR A 236 7.81 3.78 -25.98
C THR A 236 7.19 2.38 -25.97
N ARG A 237 7.72 1.48 -25.13
CA ARG A 237 7.21 0.13 -24.86
C ARG A 237 7.56 -0.28 -23.44
N VAL A 238 6.96 -1.35 -22.94
CA VAL A 238 7.41 -1.95 -21.67
C VAL A 238 8.77 -2.62 -21.88
N PRO A 239 9.81 -2.27 -21.11
CA PRO A 239 11.13 -2.91 -21.19
C PRO A 239 11.06 -4.42 -20.98
N GLU A 240 11.85 -5.18 -21.75
CA GLU A 240 11.82 -6.65 -21.72
C GLU A 240 12.15 -7.23 -20.34
N CYS A 241 13.07 -6.60 -19.62
CA CYS A 241 13.48 -7.00 -18.28
C CYS A 241 12.36 -6.93 -17.22
N LEU A 242 11.27 -6.20 -17.45
CA LEU A 242 10.14 -6.19 -16.52
C LEU A 242 9.29 -7.46 -16.62
N TYR A 243 9.27 -8.14 -17.78
CA TYR A 243 8.49 -9.36 -17.95
C TYR A 243 9.07 -10.56 -17.18
N SER A 244 10.34 -10.52 -16.79
CA SER A 244 10.94 -11.58 -15.96
C SER A 244 10.52 -11.52 -14.48
N LEU A 245 9.84 -10.46 -14.05
CA LEU A 245 9.44 -10.25 -12.66
C LEU A 245 8.16 -11.05 -12.30
N ALA A 246 8.34 -12.32 -11.93
CA ALA A 246 7.23 -13.23 -11.63
C ALA A 246 6.41 -12.88 -10.38
N ASN A 247 6.98 -12.12 -9.43
CA ASN A 247 6.35 -11.78 -8.15
C ASN A 247 5.70 -10.39 -8.11
N LEU A 248 5.65 -9.70 -9.25
CA LEU A 248 5.09 -8.37 -9.37
C LEU A 248 3.60 -8.35 -9.02
N LYS A 249 3.22 -7.48 -8.08
CA LYS A 249 1.82 -7.26 -7.64
C LYS A 249 1.27 -5.93 -8.12
N ARG A 250 2.09 -4.89 -8.19
CA ARG A 250 1.70 -3.56 -8.65
C ARG A 250 2.69 -3.05 -9.68
N LEU A 251 2.15 -2.57 -10.80
CA LEU A 251 2.93 -1.97 -11.87
C LEU A 251 2.26 -0.69 -12.34
N ASN A 252 2.95 0.44 -12.19
CA ASN A 252 2.53 1.73 -12.69
C ASN A 252 3.43 2.16 -13.86
N LEU A 253 2.84 2.22 -15.05
CA LEU A 253 3.47 2.67 -16.30
C LEU A 253 2.73 3.88 -16.88
N SER A 254 1.95 4.58 -16.07
CA SER A 254 1.12 5.68 -16.55
C SER A 254 1.93 6.89 -17.03
N SER A 255 1.37 7.71 -17.90
CA SER A 255 2.03 8.91 -18.44
C SER A 255 3.37 8.58 -19.12
N ASN A 256 3.36 7.59 -20.01
CA ASN A 256 4.49 7.23 -20.86
C ASN A 256 4.07 7.37 -22.34
N GLN A 257 4.89 6.85 -23.26
CA GLN A 257 4.64 6.85 -24.70
C GLN A 257 4.37 5.44 -25.23
N ILE A 258 3.86 4.53 -24.39
CA ILE A 258 3.71 3.10 -24.71
C ILE A 258 2.65 2.93 -25.80
N SER A 259 3.05 2.39 -26.96
CA SER A 259 2.14 2.12 -28.08
C SER A 259 1.57 0.70 -28.09
N GLU A 260 2.29 -0.26 -27.53
CA GLU A 260 1.92 -1.67 -27.52
C GLU A 260 2.40 -2.40 -26.25
N LEU A 261 1.77 -3.54 -25.96
CA LEU A 261 2.17 -4.46 -24.89
C LEU A 261 2.52 -5.82 -25.50
N SER A 262 3.56 -6.47 -24.97
CA SER A 262 3.97 -7.79 -25.42
C SER A 262 3.02 -8.89 -24.94
N LEU A 263 3.01 -10.02 -25.65
CA LEU A 263 2.32 -11.24 -25.21
C LEU A 263 2.93 -11.83 -23.93
N CYS A 264 4.18 -11.48 -23.60
CA CYS A 264 4.88 -11.87 -22.37
C CYS A 264 4.26 -11.27 -21.08
N ILE A 265 3.22 -10.43 -21.20
CA ILE A 265 2.45 -9.94 -20.05
C ILE A 265 1.90 -11.09 -19.18
N ASP A 266 1.73 -12.28 -19.74
CA ASP A 266 1.24 -13.45 -19.02
C ASP A 266 2.19 -14.00 -17.95
N GLN A 267 3.43 -13.55 -17.91
CA GLN A 267 4.39 -13.87 -16.85
C GLN A 267 4.04 -13.24 -15.50
N TRP A 268 3.30 -12.11 -15.49
CA TRP A 268 2.92 -11.41 -14.26
C TRP A 268 1.73 -12.06 -13.53
N THR A 269 1.81 -13.36 -13.29
CA THR A 269 0.71 -14.19 -12.72
C THR A 269 0.21 -13.72 -11.35
N LYS A 270 1.01 -12.94 -10.61
CA LYS A 270 0.67 -12.38 -9.30
C LYS A 270 0.19 -10.93 -9.32
N LEU A 271 0.06 -10.32 -10.50
CA LEU A 271 -0.28 -8.90 -10.64
C LEU A 271 -1.70 -8.63 -10.18
N GLU A 272 -1.85 -7.65 -9.28
CA GLU A 272 -3.12 -7.19 -8.73
C GLU A 272 -3.51 -5.82 -9.27
N THR A 273 -2.54 -4.94 -9.54
CA THR A 273 -2.79 -3.58 -10.05
C THR A 273 -1.89 -3.29 -11.24
N LEU A 274 -2.51 -2.91 -12.36
CA LEU A 274 -1.83 -2.47 -13.57
C LEU A 274 -2.35 -1.11 -14.01
N ASN A 275 -1.47 -0.11 -14.01
CA ASN A 275 -1.79 1.23 -14.50
C ASN A 275 -1.03 1.54 -15.79
N LEU A 276 -1.78 1.68 -16.87
CA LEU A 276 -1.31 2.02 -18.22
C LEU A 276 -1.95 3.33 -18.72
N SER A 277 -2.53 4.12 -17.82
CA SER A 277 -3.21 5.36 -18.19
C SER A 277 -2.27 6.38 -18.84
N ARG A 278 -2.77 7.26 -19.71
CA ARG A 278 -2.00 8.31 -20.39
C ARG A 278 -0.82 7.71 -21.17
N ASN A 279 -1.13 6.79 -22.07
CA ASN A 279 -0.18 6.18 -23.01
C ASN A 279 -0.76 6.30 -24.44
N GLN A 280 -0.18 5.57 -25.40
CA GLN A 280 -0.60 5.58 -26.80
C GLN A 280 -1.18 4.24 -27.24
N LEU A 281 -1.67 3.42 -26.31
CA LEU A 281 -2.15 2.06 -26.58
C LEU A 281 -3.38 2.10 -27.51
N THR A 282 -3.33 1.30 -28.57
CA THR A 282 -4.48 1.03 -29.46
C THR A 282 -5.22 -0.24 -29.08
N SER A 283 -4.51 -1.22 -28.52
CA SER A 283 -5.07 -2.51 -28.10
C SER A 283 -4.36 -3.09 -26.87
N LEU A 284 -5.06 -3.98 -26.19
CA LEU A 284 -4.53 -4.84 -25.15
C LEU A 284 -4.39 -6.28 -25.71
N PRO A 285 -3.25 -6.95 -25.47
CA PRO A 285 -3.03 -8.31 -25.95
C PRO A 285 -3.97 -9.30 -25.25
N SER A 286 -4.38 -10.36 -25.97
CA SER A 286 -5.24 -11.42 -25.40
C SER A 286 -4.61 -12.13 -24.19
N ALA A 287 -3.28 -12.08 -24.08
CA ALA A 287 -2.51 -12.59 -22.94
C ALA A 287 -2.86 -11.91 -21.61
N ILE A 288 -3.36 -10.66 -21.62
CA ILE A 288 -3.80 -9.97 -20.40
C ILE A 288 -4.89 -10.75 -19.66
N CYS A 289 -5.71 -11.52 -20.39
CA CYS A 289 -6.79 -12.35 -19.85
C CYS A 289 -6.29 -13.54 -19.01
N LYS A 290 -4.98 -13.81 -18.98
CA LYS A 290 -4.36 -14.82 -18.11
C LYS A 290 -4.03 -14.28 -16.71
N LEU A 291 -4.11 -12.97 -16.49
CA LEU A 291 -3.83 -12.32 -15.20
C LEU A 291 -4.98 -12.52 -14.21
N SER A 292 -5.15 -13.75 -13.71
CA SER A 292 -6.29 -14.15 -12.87
C SER A 292 -6.36 -13.42 -11.52
N LYS A 293 -5.26 -12.86 -11.03
CA LYS A 293 -5.20 -12.08 -9.78
C LYS A 293 -5.43 -10.58 -9.96
N LEU A 294 -5.62 -10.10 -11.19
CA LEU A 294 -5.75 -8.68 -11.47
C LEU A 294 -7.05 -8.13 -10.88
N LYS A 295 -6.92 -7.15 -9.98
CA LYS A 295 -8.03 -6.47 -9.30
C LYS A 295 -8.31 -5.09 -9.90
N LYS A 296 -7.26 -4.38 -10.32
CA LYS A 296 -7.37 -2.99 -10.80
C LYS A 296 -6.64 -2.85 -12.13
N LEU A 297 -7.37 -2.44 -13.16
CA LEU A 297 -6.84 -2.19 -14.50
C LEU A 297 -7.22 -0.78 -14.94
N TYR A 298 -6.20 0.06 -15.12
CA TYR A 298 -6.37 1.44 -15.56
C TYR A 298 -5.74 1.65 -16.93
N VAL A 299 -6.56 2.05 -17.90
CA VAL A 299 -6.16 2.32 -19.28
C VAL A 299 -6.72 3.66 -19.77
N ASN A 300 -6.97 4.60 -18.84
CA ASN A 300 -7.53 5.92 -19.13
C ASN A 300 -6.63 6.71 -20.09
N SER A 301 -7.19 7.58 -20.92
CA SER A 301 -6.42 8.45 -21.83
C SER A 301 -5.45 7.66 -22.71
N ASN A 302 -5.98 6.69 -23.46
CA ASN A 302 -5.27 5.94 -24.49
C ASN A 302 -6.04 6.10 -25.82
N LYS A 303 -5.70 5.28 -26.83
CA LYS A 303 -6.35 5.25 -28.14
C LYS A 303 -7.13 3.96 -28.35
N ILE A 304 -7.56 3.29 -27.27
CA ILE A 304 -8.19 1.97 -27.33
C ILE A 304 -9.55 2.07 -27.99
N ASP A 305 -9.79 1.23 -29.00
CA ASP A 305 -11.08 1.07 -29.66
C ASP A 305 -11.74 -0.27 -29.25
N PHE A 306 -12.87 -0.62 -29.88
CA PHE A 306 -13.57 -1.87 -29.56
C PHE A 306 -12.73 -3.12 -29.84
N ASP A 307 -11.98 -3.17 -30.94
CA ASP A 307 -11.14 -4.33 -31.28
C ASP A 307 -9.92 -4.40 -30.35
N GLY A 308 -9.55 -3.27 -29.76
CA GLY A 308 -8.47 -3.14 -28.80
C GLY A 308 -8.74 -3.78 -27.44
N LEU A 309 -10.00 -4.09 -27.09
CA LEU A 309 -10.32 -4.86 -25.88
C LEU A 309 -10.47 -6.35 -26.22
N PRO A 310 -9.69 -7.26 -25.62
CA PRO A 310 -9.76 -8.66 -25.96
C PRO A 310 -11.12 -9.27 -25.54
N SER A 311 -11.70 -10.12 -26.38
CA SER A 311 -12.98 -10.79 -26.09
C SER A 311 -12.95 -11.64 -24.80
N GLY A 312 -11.75 -12.07 -24.39
CA GLY A 312 -11.50 -12.83 -23.17
C GLY A 312 -11.40 -12.04 -21.88
N VAL A 313 -11.64 -10.71 -21.86
CA VAL A 313 -11.53 -9.87 -20.65
C VAL A 313 -12.36 -10.41 -19.48
N GLY A 314 -13.47 -11.09 -19.77
CA GLY A 314 -14.30 -11.76 -18.74
C GLY A 314 -13.62 -12.87 -17.96
N LYS A 315 -12.41 -13.32 -18.36
CA LYS A 315 -11.58 -14.26 -17.58
C LYS A 315 -10.94 -13.60 -16.36
N LEU A 316 -10.92 -12.26 -16.30
CA LEU A 316 -10.43 -11.49 -15.15
C LEU A 316 -11.49 -11.50 -14.03
N SER A 317 -11.70 -12.67 -13.41
CA SER A 317 -12.75 -12.89 -12.41
C SER A 317 -12.56 -12.12 -11.11
N ASN A 318 -11.35 -11.67 -10.82
CA ASN A 318 -11.02 -10.86 -9.65
C ASN A 318 -11.01 -9.35 -9.91
N LEU A 319 -11.38 -8.90 -11.12
CA LEU A 319 -11.36 -7.49 -11.48
C LEU A 319 -12.44 -6.73 -10.73
N VAL A 320 -12.02 -5.74 -9.92
CA VAL A 320 -12.86 -4.87 -9.09
C VAL A 320 -13.00 -3.49 -9.71
N GLU A 321 -11.92 -2.96 -10.27
CA GLU A 321 -11.89 -1.63 -10.88
C GLU A 321 -11.37 -1.70 -12.33
N PHE A 322 -12.19 -1.24 -13.26
CA PHE A 322 -11.81 -1.06 -14.66
C PHE A 322 -12.06 0.39 -15.07
N MET A 323 -10.98 1.11 -15.39
CA MET A 323 -11.07 2.49 -15.86
C MET A 323 -10.49 2.62 -17.26
N ALA A 324 -11.35 2.98 -18.21
CA ALA A 324 -11.01 3.21 -19.61
C ALA A 324 -11.57 4.56 -20.11
N ALA A 325 -11.58 5.57 -19.25
CA ALA A 325 -11.98 6.94 -19.58
C ALA A 325 -11.13 7.51 -20.71
N ASN A 326 -11.67 8.44 -21.50
CA ASN A 326 -10.92 9.16 -22.53
C ASN A 326 -10.22 8.22 -23.54
N ASN A 327 -10.99 7.34 -24.18
CA ASN A 327 -10.53 6.41 -25.21
C ASN A 327 -11.43 6.52 -26.47
N ASN A 328 -11.24 5.64 -27.44
CA ASN A 328 -12.03 5.57 -28.67
C ASN A 328 -13.04 4.41 -28.66
N LEU A 329 -13.51 3.98 -27.47
CA LEU A 329 -14.43 2.85 -27.36
C LEU A 329 -15.78 3.19 -27.98
N GLU A 330 -16.19 2.45 -29.01
CA GLU A 330 -17.52 2.54 -29.64
C GLU A 330 -18.55 1.65 -28.95
N LEU A 331 -18.09 0.53 -28.40
CA LEU A 331 -18.87 -0.49 -27.71
C LEU A 331 -18.03 -1.08 -26.57
N VAL A 332 -18.70 -1.73 -25.62
CA VAL A 332 -18.06 -2.53 -24.57
C VAL A 332 -18.25 -4.02 -24.90
N PRO A 333 -17.20 -4.85 -24.88
CA PRO A 333 -17.35 -6.28 -25.10
C PRO A 333 -18.17 -6.93 -23.99
N GLU A 334 -19.09 -7.84 -24.35
CA GLU A 334 -19.92 -8.58 -23.38
C GLU A 334 -19.08 -9.38 -22.38
N GLY A 335 -17.85 -9.74 -22.75
CA GLY A 335 -16.89 -10.38 -21.86
C GLY A 335 -16.60 -9.54 -20.62
N LEU A 336 -16.48 -8.21 -20.71
CA LEU A 336 -16.23 -7.35 -19.54
C LEU A 336 -17.37 -7.46 -18.51
N CYS A 337 -18.60 -7.65 -18.98
CA CYS A 337 -19.77 -7.82 -18.12
C CYS A 337 -19.80 -9.16 -17.38
N ARG A 338 -18.88 -10.09 -17.68
CA ARG A 338 -18.73 -11.35 -16.93
C ARG A 338 -17.77 -11.23 -15.74
N CYS A 339 -17.16 -10.07 -15.54
CA CYS A 339 -16.36 -9.78 -14.34
C CYS A 339 -17.30 -9.53 -13.15
N GLY A 340 -17.77 -10.60 -12.50
CA GLY A 340 -18.80 -10.51 -11.46
C GLY A 340 -18.43 -9.64 -10.24
N LYS A 341 -17.14 -9.51 -9.91
CA LYS A 341 -16.65 -8.69 -8.79
C LYS A 341 -16.44 -7.20 -9.13
N LEU A 342 -16.84 -6.76 -10.33
CA LEU A 342 -16.57 -5.41 -10.79
C LEU A 342 -17.46 -4.39 -10.05
N LYS A 343 -16.82 -3.56 -9.22
CA LYS A 343 -17.47 -2.50 -8.43
C LYS A 343 -17.44 -1.14 -9.12
N LYS A 344 -16.39 -0.86 -9.89
CA LYS A 344 -16.17 0.44 -10.52
C LYS A 344 -15.84 0.31 -11.98
N LEU A 345 -16.72 0.83 -12.82
CA LEU A 345 -16.60 0.87 -14.28
C LEU A 345 -16.64 2.32 -14.77
N VAL A 346 -15.49 2.85 -15.16
CA VAL A 346 -15.35 4.24 -15.63
C VAL A 346 -15.05 4.24 -17.13
N LEU A 347 -16.00 4.75 -17.92
CA LEU A 347 -16.00 4.77 -19.38
C LEU A 347 -16.35 6.16 -19.94
N ASN A 348 -16.22 7.22 -19.13
CA ASN A 348 -16.53 8.58 -19.57
C ASN A 348 -15.57 9.07 -20.66
N LYS A 349 -16.00 10.06 -21.45
CA LYS A 349 -15.21 10.61 -22.57
C LYS A 349 -14.82 9.56 -23.61
N ASN A 350 -15.75 8.70 -24.00
CA ASN A 350 -15.56 7.72 -25.07
C ASN A 350 -16.49 8.02 -26.26
N ARG A 351 -16.60 7.08 -27.20
CA ARG A 351 -17.50 7.16 -28.36
C ARG A 351 -18.62 6.12 -28.27
N LEU A 352 -19.01 5.74 -27.05
CA LEU A 352 -19.95 4.65 -26.82
C LEU A 352 -21.29 4.98 -27.48
N VAL A 353 -21.79 4.04 -28.28
CA VAL A 353 -23.14 4.12 -28.86
C VAL A 353 -24.17 3.50 -27.93
N THR A 354 -23.77 2.42 -27.26
CA THR A 354 -24.64 1.66 -26.37
C THR A 354 -23.85 0.81 -25.39
N LEU A 355 -24.53 0.35 -24.33
CA LEU A 355 -24.04 -0.67 -23.41
C LEU A 355 -24.57 -2.06 -23.82
N PRO A 356 -23.78 -3.13 -23.59
CA PRO A 356 -24.22 -4.50 -23.83
C PRO A 356 -25.34 -4.90 -22.87
N GLU A 357 -26.26 -5.76 -23.33
CA GLU A 357 -27.35 -6.28 -22.49
C GLU A 357 -26.82 -6.97 -21.23
N ALA A 358 -25.70 -7.68 -21.37
CA ALA A 358 -24.99 -8.35 -20.30
C ALA A 358 -24.56 -7.46 -19.12
N ILE A 359 -24.67 -6.12 -19.21
CA ILE A 359 -24.34 -5.21 -18.11
C ILE A 359 -25.09 -5.53 -16.82
N HIS A 360 -26.28 -6.14 -16.91
CA HIS A 360 -27.06 -6.59 -15.75
C HIS A 360 -26.39 -7.71 -14.93
N PHE A 361 -25.39 -8.41 -15.48
CA PHE A 361 -24.61 -9.41 -14.73
C PHE A 361 -23.64 -8.78 -13.72
N LEU A 362 -23.40 -7.48 -13.79
CA LEU A 362 -22.56 -6.75 -12.85
C LEU A 362 -23.38 -6.32 -11.64
N THR A 363 -23.76 -7.27 -10.80
CA THR A 363 -24.61 -7.04 -9.62
C THR A 363 -23.96 -6.17 -8.55
N ASP A 364 -22.63 -6.21 -8.46
CA ASP A 364 -21.86 -5.54 -7.42
C ASP A 364 -21.39 -4.14 -7.84
N LEU A 365 -21.91 -3.62 -8.97
CA LEU A 365 -21.45 -2.36 -9.57
C LEU A 365 -21.95 -1.14 -8.78
N GLU A 366 -21.05 -0.53 -8.01
CA GLU A 366 -21.30 0.68 -7.21
C GLU A 366 -21.19 1.96 -8.06
N VAL A 367 -20.24 1.99 -9.00
CA VAL A 367 -19.95 3.19 -9.81
C VAL A 367 -19.90 2.84 -11.30
N LEU A 368 -20.86 3.37 -12.06
CA LEU A 368 -20.87 3.35 -13.52
C LEU A 368 -20.80 4.78 -14.07
N ASP A 369 -19.64 5.18 -14.57
CA ASP A 369 -19.48 6.50 -15.20
C ASP A 369 -19.39 6.37 -16.71
N VAL A 370 -20.46 6.77 -17.40
CA VAL A 370 -20.57 6.79 -18.86
C VAL A 370 -20.81 8.19 -19.42
N ARG A 371 -20.53 9.22 -18.61
CA ARG A 371 -20.72 10.64 -19.01
C ARG A 371 -19.84 10.99 -20.21
N GLU A 372 -20.21 12.05 -20.92
CA GLU A 372 -19.42 12.56 -22.05
C GLU A 372 -19.23 11.51 -23.17
N ASN A 373 -20.24 10.68 -23.42
CA ASN A 373 -20.36 9.83 -24.60
C ASN A 373 -21.48 10.39 -25.50
N PRO A 374 -21.18 11.18 -26.55
CA PRO A 374 -22.18 11.96 -27.28
C PRO A 374 -23.18 11.09 -28.05
N ASN A 375 -22.78 9.88 -28.45
CA ASN A 375 -23.61 8.95 -29.22
C ASN A 375 -24.35 7.93 -28.35
N LEU A 376 -24.20 8.02 -27.01
CA LEU A 376 -24.73 7.02 -26.10
C LEU A 376 -26.24 7.20 -25.96
N VAL A 377 -26.99 6.27 -26.56
CA VAL A 377 -28.43 6.21 -26.41
C VAL A 377 -28.76 5.28 -25.25
N MET A 378 -29.10 5.88 -24.11
CA MET A 378 -29.67 5.12 -22.99
C MET A 378 -31.13 4.76 -23.30
N PRO A 379 -31.60 3.55 -22.96
CA PRO A 379 -33.00 3.22 -23.14
C PRO A 379 -33.86 4.14 -22.27
N PRO A 380 -35.06 4.53 -22.75
CA PRO A 380 -35.89 5.52 -22.09
C PRO A 380 -36.30 5.03 -20.70
N LYS A 381 -36.30 5.95 -19.73
CA LYS A 381 -36.86 5.67 -18.41
C LYS A 381 -38.36 5.39 -18.58
N PRO A 382 -38.90 4.31 -17.98
CA PRO A 382 -40.34 4.06 -18.03
C PRO A 382 -41.09 5.22 -17.37
N VAL A 383 -42.26 5.53 -17.95
CA VAL A 383 -43.06 6.71 -17.60
C VAL A 383 -43.77 6.53 -16.25
N ASP A 384 -43.95 5.29 -15.79
CA ASP A 384 -44.53 4.97 -14.49
C ASP A 384 -43.50 5.19 -13.38
N ARG A 385 -43.61 6.33 -12.70
CA ARG A 385 -42.75 6.75 -11.57
C ARG A 385 -43.10 6.05 -10.25
N THR A 386 -43.90 4.99 -10.26
CA THR A 386 -44.39 4.31 -9.05
C THR A 386 -43.43 3.25 -8.52
N ALA A 387 -42.48 2.78 -9.33
CA ALA A 387 -41.48 1.81 -8.93
C ALA A 387 -40.14 2.48 -8.57
N GLU A 388 -39.58 2.14 -7.40
CA GLU A 388 -38.22 2.57 -7.00
C GLU A 388 -37.12 2.01 -7.91
N TRP A 389 -37.42 0.90 -8.62
CA TRP A 389 -36.52 0.20 -9.54
C TRP A 389 -37.20 -0.02 -10.88
N TYR A 390 -36.50 0.23 -11.99
CA TYR A 390 -37.02 -0.04 -13.33
C TYR A 390 -36.02 -0.81 -14.18
N ASN A 391 -36.49 -1.89 -14.80
CA ASN A 391 -35.67 -2.71 -15.70
C ASN A 391 -35.47 -1.97 -17.03
N ILE A 392 -34.21 -1.72 -17.36
CA ILE A 392 -33.80 -1.07 -18.61
C ILE A 392 -33.51 -2.17 -19.64
N ASP A 393 -34.32 -2.27 -20.69
CA ASP A 393 -34.09 -3.20 -21.79
C ASP A 393 -32.98 -2.70 -22.73
N PHE A 394 -31.78 -3.25 -22.53
CA PHE A 394 -30.59 -3.01 -23.34
C PHE A 394 -30.46 -3.97 -24.55
N SER A 395 -31.52 -4.71 -24.90
CA SER A 395 -31.49 -5.58 -26.07
C SER A 395 -31.16 -4.78 -27.33
N LEU A 396 -30.39 -5.40 -28.23
CA LEU A 396 -30.03 -4.80 -29.52
C LEU A 396 -31.29 -4.38 -30.30
N GLN A 397 -32.38 -5.13 -30.13
CA GLN A 397 -33.65 -4.92 -30.81
C GLN A 397 -34.32 -3.63 -30.35
N ASN A 398 -34.38 -3.40 -29.03
CA ASN A 398 -34.94 -2.19 -28.46
C ASN A 398 -34.08 -0.96 -28.79
N GLN A 399 -32.75 -1.11 -28.76
CA GLN A 399 -31.82 -0.04 -29.10
C GLN A 399 -31.86 0.34 -30.59
N LEU A 400 -31.97 -0.64 -31.49
CA LEU A 400 -32.17 -0.39 -32.92
C LEU A 400 -33.48 0.35 -33.18
N ARG A 401 -34.56 -0.02 -32.47
CA ARG A 401 -35.84 0.67 -32.54
C ARG A 401 -35.74 2.13 -32.07
N LEU A 402 -35.10 2.37 -30.92
CA LEU A 402 -34.89 3.72 -30.38
C LEU A 402 -33.97 4.58 -31.26
N ALA A 403 -33.02 3.94 -31.94
CA ALA A 403 -32.18 4.60 -32.94
C ALA A 403 -32.92 4.90 -34.26
N GLY A 404 -34.18 4.47 -34.44
CA GLY A 404 -34.95 4.71 -35.67
C GLY A 404 -34.67 3.71 -36.80
N ALA A 405 -34.19 2.51 -36.49
CA ALA A 405 -34.01 1.45 -37.48
C ALA A 405 -35.35 0.90 -37.99
N SER A 406 -35.39 0.47 -39.25
CA SER A 406 -36.62 -0.05 -39.87
C SER A 406 -37.11 -1.33 -39.16
N PRO A 407 -38.43 -1.60 -39.12
CA PRO A 407 -38.98 -2.81 -38.51
C PRO A 407 -38.37 -4.11 -39.07
N ALA A 408 -37.99 -4.13 -40.35
CA ALA A 408 -37.30 -5.26 -40.97
C ALA A 408 -35.88 -5.47 -40.41
N THR A 409 -35.14 -4.39 -40.14
CA THR A 409 -33.81 -4.44 -39.52
C THR A 409 -33.88 -4.89 -38.06
N VAL A 410 -34.92 -4.47 -37.34
CA VAL A 410 -35.19 -4.87 -35.96
C VAL A 410 -35.60 -6.35 -35.90
N ALA A 411 -36.45 -6.83 -36.80
CA ALA A 411 -36.86 -8.23 -36.86
C ALA A 411 -35.69 -9.18 -37.21
N ALA A 412 -34.81 -8.78 -38.12
CA ALA A 412 -33.61 -9.55 -38.47
C ALA A 412 -32.59 -9.67 -37.31
N ALA A 413 -32.68 -8.81 -36.29
CA ALA A 413 -31.80 -8.86 -35.12
C ALA A 413 -32.24 -9.88 -34.05
N GLY A 414 -33.49 -10.35 -34.07
CA GLY A 414 -34.04 -11.28 -33.07
C GLY A 414 -33.98 -12.77 -33.44
N GLY A 415 -33.55 -13.10 -34.67
CA GLY A 415 -33.48 -14.48 -35.15
C GLY A 415 -32.07 -15.06 -35.08
N GLY A 416 -31.70 -15.69 -33.96
CA GLY A 416 -30.55 -16.60 -33.93
C GLY A 416 -29.81 -16.68 -32.60
N ASN A 417 -30.08 -17.75 -31.85
CA ASN A 417 -29.14 -18.29 -30.86
C ASN A 417 -27.85 -18.70 -31.60
N SER A 418 -26.79 -17.90 -31.54
CA SER A 418 -25.44 -18.34 -31.89
C SER A 418 -24.38 -17.60 -31.07
N PRO A 419 -23.39 -18.31 -30.49
CA PRO A 419 -22.33 -17.70 -29.70
C PRO A 419 -21.21 -17.25 -30.62
N ARG A 420 -21.23 -15.97 -31.02
CA ARG A 420 -20.11 -15.12 -31.51
C ARG A 420 -20.69 -14.05 -32.46
N ASP A 421 -21.28 -12.99 -31.92
CA ASP A 421 -21.81 -11.92 -32.79
C ASP A 421 -21.36 -10.50 -32.45
N HIS A 422 -20.10 -10.35 -32.04
CA HIS A 422 -19.46 -9.04 -31.93
C HIS A 422 -19.19 -8.42 -33.33
N MET A 423 -18.93 -9.26 -34.35
CA MET A 423 -18.68 -8.79 -35.73
C MET A 423 -19.95 -8.37 -36.48
N ALA A 424 -21.10 -9.05 -36.37
CA ALA A 424 -22.31 -8.52 -37.01
C ALA A 424 -22.87 -7.29 -36.28
N ARG A 425 -22.64 -7.16 -34.96
CA ARG A 425 -22.95 -5.93 -34.22
C ARG A 425 -22.15 -4.73 -34.76
N LYS A 426 -20.84 -4.90 -34.99
CA LYS A 426 -19.98 -3.89 -35.63
C LYS A 426 -20.37 -3.61 -37.09
N MET A 427 -20.66 -4.65 -37.88
CA MET A 427 -21.09 -4.50 -39.29
C MET A 427 -22.45 -3.79 -39.43
N ARG A 428 -23.39 -3.98 -38.48
CA ARG A 428 -24.68 -3.26 -38.46
C ARG A 428 -24.52 -1.77 -38.13
N LEU A 429 -23.54 -1.40 -37.30
CA LEU A 429 -23.21 0.00 -37.01
C LEU A 429 -22.46 0.67 -38.18
N ARG A 430 -21.59 -0.06 -38.90
CA ARG A 430 -20.97 0.43 -40.15
C ARG A 430 -21.98 0.66 -41.28
N ARG A 431 -23.08 -0.09 -41.33
CA ARG A 431 -24.17 0.13 -42.31
C ARG A 431 -24.88 1.48 -42.17
N ARG A 432 -24.59 2.25 -41.12
CA ARG A 432 -25.09 3.62 -40.99
C ARG A 432 -24.23 4.68 -41.70
N LYS A 433 -23.06 4.31 -42.23
CA LYS A 433 -22.14 5.26 -42.88
C LYS A 433 -22.01 5.11 -44.39
N ASP A 434 -22.28 3.94 -44.96
CA ASP A 434 -22.11 3.73 -46.41
C ASP A 434 -23.40 3.17 -47.04
N SER A 435 -24.18 4.07 -47.63
CA SER A 435 -25.16 3.73 -48.65
C SER A 435 -24.52 3.87 -50.03
N ALA A 436 -24.26 2.73 -50.69
CA ALA A 436 -24.23 2.48 -52.14
C ALA A 436 -23.04 1.59 -52.57
N GLN A 437 -23.38 0.57 -53.38
CA GLN A 437 -22.52 -0.20 -54.30
C GLN A 437 -21.33 -0.99 -53.71
N ASP A 438 -21.41 -2.33 -53.72
CA ASP A 438 -20.75 -3.12 -54.78
C ASP A 438 -20.92 -4.63 -54.57
N ASP A 439 -21.51 -5.29 -55.58
CA ASP A 439 -21.72 -6.74 -55.68
C ASP A 439 -20.48 -7.49 -56.24
N GLN A 440 -19.28 -6.94 -56.06
CA GLN A 440 -18.03 -7.51 -56.59
C GLN A 440 -17.08 -8.11 -55.53
N ALA A 441 -17.45 -8.10 -54.25
CA ALA A 441 -16.62 -8.66 -53.16
C ALA A 441 -16.99 -10.10 -52.74
N LYS A 442 -17.94 -10.75 -53.42
CA LYS A 442 -18.37 -12.14 -53.12
C LYS A 442 -17.66 -13.22 -53.95
N GLN A 443 -16.76 -12.86 -54.86
CA GLN A 443 -16.04 -13.82 -55.72
C GLN A 443 -14.56 -14.04 -55.37
N VAL A 444 -14.01 -13.38 -54.34
CA VAL A 444 -12.58 -13.54 -53.96
C VAL A 444 -12.38 -14.35 -52.66
N LEU A 445 -13.44 -14.62 -51.89
CA LEU A 445 -13.37 -15.32 -50.59
C LEU A 445 -13.67 -16.83 -50.64
N LYS A 446 -13.73 -17.41 -51.85
CA LYS A 446 -13.85 -18.88 -52.05
C LYS A 446 -12.50 -19.54 -52.41
N GLY A 447 -11.41 -18.77 -52.48
CA GLY A 447 -10.07 -19.24 -52.85
C GLY A 447 -9.09 -19.46 -51.69
N MET A 448 -9.51 -19.22 -50.44
CA MET A 448 -8.60 -19.28 -49.27
C MET A 448 -9.09 -20.22 -48.15
N SER A 449 -10.02 -21.13 -48.44
CA SER A 449 -10.37 -22.25 -47.54
C SER A 449 -9.66 -23.56 -47.88
N ASP A 450 -9.07 -23.67 -49.07
CA ASP A 450 -8.63 -24.97 -49.61
C ASP A 450 -7.11 -25.19 -49.50
N VAL A 451 -6.38 -24.31 -48.78
CA VAL A 451 -4.93 -24.44 -48.55
C VAL A 451 -4.59 -24.76 -47.08
N ALA A 452 -5.60 -24.91 -46.22
CA ALA A 452 -5.42 -25.17 -44.77
C ALA A 452 -5.80 -26.59 -44.33
N GLN A 453 -5.96 -27.55 -45.27
CA GLN A 453 -6.24 -28.96 -44.96
C GLN A 453 -5.15 -29.95 -45.41
N GLU A 454 -4.04 -29.49 -46.01
CA GLU A 454 -2.94 -30.37 -46.45
C GLU A 454 -1.65 -30.27 -45.62
N LYS A 455 -1.65 -29.55 -44.48
CA LYS A 455 -0.43 -29.35 -43.67
C LYS A 455 -0.47 -29.86 -42.23
N ASN A 456 -1.45 -30.70 -41.89
CA ASN A 456 -1.59 -31.35 -40.57
C ASN A 456 -1.43 -32.88 -40.61
N LYS A 457 -0.62 -33.41 -41.53
CA LYS A 457 -0.39 -34.87 -41.65
C LYS A 457 1.08 -35.28 -41.77
N SER A 458 1.98 -34.52 -41.18
CA SER A 458 3.37 -34.97 -40.98
C SER A 458 3.93 -34.30 -39.73
N ILE A 459 4.68 -35.08 -38.94
CA ILE A 459 5.23 -34.75 -37.61
C ILE A 459 4.31 -35.17 -36.44
N GLU A 460 3.77 -36.39 -36.52
CA GLU A 460 3.71 -37.29 -35.37
C GLU A 460 4.51 -38.54 -35.76
N GLU A 461 5.81 -38.53 -35.49
CA GLU A 461 6.66 -39.73 -35.48
C GLU A 461 8.04 -39.33 -34.96
N ASN A 462 8.24 -39.50 -33.63
CA ASN A 462 9.44 -40.05 -32.97
C ASN A 462 9.70 -39.41 -31.60
N GLY A 463 9.80 -40.28 -30.59
CA GLY A 463 10.87 -40.17 -29.59
C GLY A 463 10.45 -39.97 -28.14
N ASP A 464 10.02 -41.05 -27.49
CA ASP A 464 10.16 -41.27 -26.04
C ASP A 464 11.59 -40.97 -25.55
N LEU A 465 11.75 -40.15 -24.51
CA LEU A 465 12.88 -40.26 -23.57
C LEU A 465 12.50 -39.84 -22.14
N LYS A 466 12.88 -40.72 -21.22
CA LYS A 466 12.62 -40.79 -19.77
C LYS A 466 13.24 -39.64 -18.96
N TYR A 467 12.51 -39.18 -17.94
CA TYR A 467 13.09 -38.44 -16.81
C TYR A 467 13.57 -39.42 -15.73
N SER A 468 14.81 -39.27 -15.28
CA SER A 468 15.38 -39.95 -14.12
C SER A 468 15.45 -39.01 -12.91
N ASP A 469 15.10 -39.57 -11.75
CA ASP A 469 15.20 -38.99 -10.42
C ASP A 469 16.61 -38.51 -10.05
N LEU A 470 16.73 -37.26 -9.59
CA LEU A 470 17.84 -36.79 -8.75
C LEU A 470 17.33 -35.85 -7.64
N LYS A 471 16.91 -36.50 -6.54
CA LYS A 471 17.00 -36.11 -5.11
C LYS A 471 17.03 -34.62 -4.75
N THR A 472 15.94 -34.18 -4.12
CA THR A 472 15.81 -32.98 -3.30
C THR A 472 16.80 -33.00 -2.12
N LYS A 473 17.73 -32.03 -2.05
CA LYS A 473 18.49 -31.73 -0.82
C LYS A 473 17.73 -30.68 -0.02
N ARG A 474 17.53 -30.99 1.28
CA ARG A 474 16.79 -30.20 2.28
C ARG A 474 17.40 -28.81 2.52
N TRP A 475 16.50 -27.90 2.87
CA TRP A 475 16.62 -26.46 3.10
C TRP A 475 17.29 -26.06 4.44
N ASP A 476 17.78 -27.02 5.23
CA ASP A 476 17.99 -26.84 6.67
C ASP A 476 19.43 -26.65 7.14
N LYS A 477 20.40 -26.39 6.26
CA LYS A 477 21.80 -26.21 6.72
C LYS A 477 22.38 -24.89 6.27
N ASN A 478 22.27 -23.92 7.17
CA ASN A 478 23.09 -22.70 7.35
C ASN A 478 22.31 -21.36 7.33
N LEU A 479 21.14 -21.31 7.97
CA LEU A 479 20.53 -20.05 8.43
C LEU A 479 20.53 -20.04 9.96
N GLU A 480 21.65 -19.61 10.57
CA GLU A 480 21.61 -19.23 11.99
C GLU A 480 21.06 -17.80 12.09
N LYS A 481 19.87 -17.68 12.67
CA LYS A 481 19.22 -16.41 13.04
C LYS A 481 19.99 -15.77 14.20
N PRO A 482 20.13 -14.43 14.24
CA PRO A 482 20.51 -13.76 15.49
C PRO A 482 19.45 -14.04 16.56
N GLN A 483 19.89 -14.44 17.76
CA GLN A 483 19.00 -14.65 18.89
C GLN A 483 18.51 -13.30 19.41
N LEU A 484 17.22 -13.01 19.19
CA LEU A 484 16.49 -11.98 19.92
C LEU A 484 16.36 -12.46 21.37
N ASP A 485 16.71 -11.62 22.34
CA ASP A 485 16.55 -11.91 23.77
C ASP A 485 15.08 -11.67 24.17
N TYR A 486 14.33 -12.76 24.38
CA TYR A 486 12.89 -12.69 24.68
C TYR A 486 12.57 -12.43 26.16
N SER A 487 13.59 -12.34 27.02
CA SER A 487 13.42 -11.95 28.42
C SER A 487 12.98 -10.48 28.59
N GLU A 488 13.10 -9.65 27.55
CA GLU A 488 12.64 -8.27 27.55
C GLU A 488 11.15 -8.11 27.17
N PHE A 489 10.52 -9.15 26.59
CA PHE A 489 9.13 -9.09 26.09
C PHE A 489 8.15 -9.91 26.93
N PHE A 490 8.62 -10.99 27.55
CA PHE A 490 7.83 -11.83 28.45
C PHE A 490 8.47 -11.75 29.84
N MET A 491 7.69 -11.35 30.84
CA MET A 491 8.18 -11.29 32.22
C MET A 491 8.55 -12.70 32.73
N GLU A 492 9.47 -12.79 33.69
CA GLU A 492 9.97 -14.08 34.20
C GLU A 492 8.86 -14.98 34.79
N ASP A 493 7.73 -14.40 35.23
CA ASP A 493 6.58 -15.10 35.80
C ASP A 493 5.53 -15.56 34.76
N VAL A 494 5.73 -15.24 33.47
CA VAL A 494 4.82 -15.64 32.38
C VAL A 494 4.74 -17.16 32.31
N GLY A 495 3.51 -17.69 32.34
CA GLY A 495 3.25 -19.13 32.26
C GLY A 495 3.51 -19.92 33.55
N GLN A 496 3.89 -19.26 34.65
CA GLN A 496 4.14 -19.94 35.93
C GLN A 496 2.89 -20.10 36.81
N ILE A 497 1.82 -19.35 36.52
CA ILE A 497 0.56 -19.37 37.28
C ILE A 497 -0.60 -19.72 36.33
N PRO A 498 -1.54 -20.61 36.73
CA PRO A 498 -2.74 -20.89 35.95
C PRO A 498 -3.55 -19.62 35.67
N GLY A 499 -3.87 -19.36 34.41
CA GLY A 499 -4.47 -18.09 33.99
C GLY A 499 -4.49 -17.93 32.47
N VAL A 500 -5.06 -16.81 32.01
CA VAL A 500 -5.00 -16.41 30.60
C VAL A 500 -4.19 -15.14 30.52
N THR A 501 -3.20 -15.11 29.64
CA THR A 501 -2.41 -13.92 29.34
C THR A 501 -2.51 -13.64 27.85
N VAL A 502 -2.80 -12.40 27.49
CA VAL A 502 -2.98 -11.99 26.10
C VAL A 502 -2.03 -10.85 25.79
N TRP A 503 -1.40 -10.90 24.61
CA TRP A 503 -0.59 -9.82 24.08
C TRP A 503 -1.13 -9.38 22.73
N GLN A 504 -1.26 -8.08 22.53
CA GLN A 504 -1.58 -7.45 21.26
C GLN A 504 -0.29 -7.13 20.51
N ILE A 505 -0.25 -7.34 19.20
CA ILE A 505 0.90 -6.96 18.39
C ILE A 505 0.80 -5.50 17.97
N GLU A 506 1.73 -4.68 18.46
CA GLU A 506 1.88 -3.28 18.10
C GLU A 506 3.31 -3.01 17.65
N ASN A 507 3.50 -2.34 16.51
CA ASN A 507 4.83 -1.98 15.99
C ASN A 507 5.84 -3.15 16.02
N PHE A 508 5.43 -4.34 15.57
CA PHE A 508 6.20 -5.58 15.58
C PHE A 508 6.49 -6.23 16.94
N ILE A 509 5.98 -5.71 18.06
CA ILE A 509 6.29 -6.20 19.41
C ILE A 509 4.99 -6.64 20.11
N PRO A 510 5.00 -7.75 20.91
CA PRO A 510 3.87 -8.11 21.74
C PRO A 510 3.77 -7.17 22.96
N ILE A 511 2.62 -6.53 23.12
CA ILE A 511 2.29 -5.68 24.27
C ILE A 511 1.18 -6.38 25.06
N GLN A 512 1.39 -6.58 26.36
CA GLN A 512 0.43 -7.27 27.21
C GLN A 512 -0.89 -6.48 27.33
N VAL A 513 -2.00 -7.19 27.14
CA VAL A 513 -3.35 -6.66 27.26
C VAL A 513 -3.80 -6.76 28.71
N ASP A 514 -4.47 -5.72 29.20
CA ASP A 514 -5.04 -5.66 30.54
C ASP A 514 -6.17 -6.71 30.70
N GLU A 515 -6.25 -7.33 31.88
CA GLU A 515 -7.22 -8.37 32.22
C GLU A 515 -8.68 -7.95 31.95
N ALA A 516 -9.00 -6.66 32.07
CA ALA A 516 -10.34 -6.12 31.79
C ALA A 516 -10.77 -6.19 30.31
N PHE A 517 -9.82 -6.46 29.40
CA PHE A 517 -10.04 -6.51 27.95
C PHE A 517 -9.84 -7.92 27.36
N LEU A 518 -9.66 -8.94 28.19
CA LEU A 518 -9.59 -10.33 27.73
C LEU A 518 -10.89 -10.72 27.01
N GLY A 519 -10.77 -11.36 25.85
CA GLY A 519 -11.90 -11.71 24.98
C GLY A 519 -12.40 -10.58 24.07
N LYS A 520 -11.80 -9.37 24.14
CA LYS A 520 -12.11 -8.26 23.23
C LYS A 520 -10.97 -8.08 22.22
N PHE A 521 -11.26 -8.33 20.95
CA PHE A 521 -10.25 -8.24 19.90
C PHE A 521 -10.59 -7.13 18.90
N TYR A 522 -9.60 -6.30 18.60
CA TYR A 522 -9.68 -5.36 17.48
C TYR A 522 -9.53 -6.11 16.15
N GLU A 523 -10.44 -5.88 15.20
CA GLU A 523 -10.49 -6.60 13.93
C GLU A 523 -9.30 -6.31 12.99
N ALA A 524 -8.61 -5.19 13.20
CA ALA A 524 -7.40 -4.83 12.44
C ALA A 524 -6.09 -5.20 13.17
N ASP A 525 -6.16 -6.00 14.24
CA ASP A 525 -4.99 -6.41 15.03
C ASP A 525 -4.75 -7.92 15.07
N CYS A 526 -3.60 -8.31 15.62
CA CYS A 526 -3.28 -9.70 15.91
C CYS A 526 -2.89 -9.83 17.37
N TYR A 527 -3.21 -10.98 17.96
CA TYR A 527 -3.00 -11.24 19.38
C TYR A 527 -2.31 -12.58 19.58
N ILE A 528 -1.54 -12.70 20.66
CA ILE A 528 -1.03 -13.96 21.18
C ILE A 528 -1.81 -14.24 22.46
N VAL A 529 -2.34 -15.44 22.60
CA VAL A 529 -3.10 -15.88 23.78
C VAL A 529 -2.40 -17.07 24.37
N LEU A 530 -1.95 -16.95 25.63
CA LEU A 530 -1.42 -18.03 26.44
C LEU A 530 -2.46 -18.43 27.48
N LYS A 531 -2.89 -19.69 27.43
CA LYS A 531 -3.66 -20.31 28.51
C LYS A 531 -2.74 -21.23 29.30
N THR A 532 -2.54 -20.93 30.57
CA THR A 532 -1.80 -21.78 31.52
C THR A 532 -2.80 -22.53 32.39
N PHE A 533 -2.62 -23.84 32.54
CA PHE A 533 -3.48 -24.70 33.37
C PHE A 533 -2.67 -25.82 34.00
N LEU A 534 -3.26 -26.49 35.01
CA LEU A 534 -2.68 -27.69 35.60
C LEU A 534 -3.32 -28.91 34.94
N ASP A 535 -2.50 -29.88 34.54
CA ASP A 535 -3.01 -31.17 34.07
C ASP A 535 -3.48 -32.06 35.22
N ASP A 536 -4.01 -33.23 34.87
CA ASP A 536 -4.52 -34.21 35.84
C ASP A 536 -3.45 -34.71 36.83
N ASN A 537 -2.16 -34.50 36.53
CA ASN A 537 -1.03 -34.85 37.38
C ASN A 537 -0.51 -33.67 38.22
N GLY A 538 -1.15 -32.49 38.12
CA GLY A 538 -0.75 -31.27 38.82
C GLY A 538 0.47 -30.58 38.22
N ALA A 539 0.86 -30.90 36.98
CA ALA A 539 1.93 -30.22 36.26
C ALA A 539 1.39 -29.05 35.42
N LEU A 540 2.16 -27.98 35.31
CA LEU A 540 1.82 -26.82 34.47
C LEU A 540 1.90 -27.18 32.99
N ASN A 541 0.82 -26.89 32.27
CA ASN A 541 0.72 -27.03 30.83
C ASN A 541 0.16 -25.76 30.19
N TRP A 542 0.43 -25.61 28.89
CA TRP A 542 0.12 -24.39 28.13
C TRP A 542 -0.60 -24.70 26.83
N HIS A 543 -1.56 -23.85 26.49
CA HIS A 543 -2.05 -23.68 25.11
C HIS A 543 -1.66 -22.29 24.61
N ILE A 544 -1.07 -22.23 23.42
CA ILE A 544 -0.60 -20.99 22.80
C ILE A 544 -1.35 -20.82 21.49
N TYR A 545 -2.15 -19.76 21.42
CA TYR A 545 -2.87 -19.36 20.21
C TYR A 545 -2.29 -18.06 19.69
N TYR A 546 -2.38 -17.85 18.38
CA TYR A 546 -2.26 -16.54 17.78
C TYR A 546 -3.49 -16.26 16.94
N TRP A 547 -4.20 -15.21 17.32
CA TRP A 547 -5.45 -14.79 16.71
C TRP A 547 -5.18 -13.67 15.70
N ILE A 548 -5.81 -13.76 14.54
CA ILE A 548 -5.62 -12.86 13.41
C ILE A 548 -6.94 -12.18 13.05
N GLY A 549 -6.97 -10.86 13.23
CA GLY A 549 -8.07 -10.02 12.78
C GLY A 549 -8.21 -10.00 11.26
N GLN A 550 -9.45 -9.88 10.79
CA GLN A 550 -9.80 -9.88 9.37
C GLN A 550 -9.09 -8.75 8.62
N GLU A 551 -9.06 -7.55 9.21
CA GLU A 551 -8.44 -6.35 8.63
C GLU A 551 -6.96 -6.19 9.02
N ALA A 552 -6.39 -7.16 9.74
CA ALA A 552 -5.05 -6.99 10.29
C ALA A 552 -3.95 -6.87 9.24
N THR A 553 -3.00 -5.96 9.50
CA THR A 553 -1.88 -5.65 8.60
C THR A 553 -0.85 -6.80 8.58
N LEU A 554 -0.05 -6.85 7.51
CA LEU A 554 0.82 -8.00 7.24
C LEU A 554 1.96 -8.16 8.27
N ASP A 555 2.44 -7.05 8.82
CA ASP A 555 3.40 -7.00 9.94
C ASP A 555 2.80 -7.60 11.21
N LYS A 556 1.56 -7.29 11.56
CA LYS A 556 0.90 -7.84 12.75
C LYS A 556 0.64 -9.33 12.61
N LYS A 557 0.26 -9.77 11.41
CA LYS A 557 0.11 -11.20 11.06
C LYS A 557 1.43 -11.95 11.15
N ALA A 558 2.52 -11.37 10.64
CA ALA A 558 3.85 -11.98 10.73
C ALA A 558 4.41 -11.95 12.16
N GLY A 559 4.24 -10.83 12.86
CA GLY A 559 4.69 -10.61 14.23
C GLY A 559 4.04 -11.57 15.21
N SER A 560 2.70 -11.71 15.15
CA SER A 560 1.96 -12.64 16.04
C SER A 560 2.41 -14.09 15.86
N ALA A 561 2.57 -14.56 14.62
CA ALA A 561 3.04 -15.91 14.34
C ALA A 561 4.49 -16.16 14.83
N ILE A 562 5.39 -15.19 14.60
CA ILE A 562 6.79 -15.30 15.03
C ILE A 562 6.88 -15.31 16.56
N HIS A 563 6.23 -14.36 17.22
CA HIS A 563 6.28 -14.22 18.67
C HIS A 563 5.59 -15.36 19.41
N ALA A 564 4.51 -15.93 18.86
CA ALA A 564 3.87 -17.12 19.45
C ALA A 564 4.79 -18.34 19.44
N VAL A 565 5.57 -18.55 18.36
CA VAL A 565 6.55 -19.64 18.29
C VAL A 565 7.70 -19.41 19.27
N ASN A 566 8.12 -18.16 19.45
CA ASN A 566 9.20 -17.84 20.39
C ASN A 566 8.74 -17.94 21.85
N LEU A 567 7.50 -17.55 22.16
CA LEU A 567 6.90 -17.77 23.49
C LEU A 567 6.87 -19.27 23.84
N ARG A 568 6.49 -20.13 22.90
CA ARG A 568 6.55 -21.59 23.10
C ARG A 568 7.96 -22.06 23.44
N ASN A 569 8.96 -21.60 22.68
CA ASN A 569 10.35 -22.00 22.88
C ASN A 569 10.88 -21.45 24.22
N TYR A 570 10.47 -20.26 24.64
CA TYR A 570 10.81 -19.65 25.93
C TYR A 570 10.26 -20.45 27.11
N LEU A 571 8.99 -20.88 27.04
CA LEU A 571 8.36 -21.70 28.07
C LEU A 571 8.81 -23.17 28.08
N GLY A 572 9.58 -23.60 27.06
CA GLY A 572 9.91 -25.01 26.86
C GLY A 572 8.68 -25.89 26.60
N ALA A 573 7.57 -25.31 26.14
CA ALA A 573 6.30 -26.00 26.00
C ALA A 573 6.30 -26.97 24.80
N GLU A 574 5.82 -28.19 25.01
CA GLU A 574 5.71 -29.21 23.94
C GLU A 574 4.47 -29.01 23.03
N CYS A 575 3.57 -28.10 23.40
CA CYS A 575 2.34 -27.82 22.66
C CYS A 575 2.60 -27.15 21.30
N ARG A 576 1.69 -27.34 20.33
CA ARG A 576 1.73 -26.58 19.07
C ARG A 576 1.11 -25.20 19.25
N THR A 577 1.66 -24.21 18.55
CA THR A 577 1.02 -22.89 18.39
C THR A 577 -0.14 -23.01 17.41
N ILE A 578 -1.33 -22.58 17.82
CA ILE A 578 -2.56 -22.73 17.04
C ILE A 578 -2.93 -21.39 16.41
N ARG A 579 -3.28 -21.41 15.12
CA ARG A 579 -3.73 -20.23 14.38
C ARG A 579 -5.24 -20.13 14.51
N GLU A 580 -5.72 -18.97 14.90
CA GLU A 580 -7.15 -18.66 14.95
C GLU A 580 -7.41 -17.43 14.07
N GLU A 581 -8.43 -17.49 13.23
CA GLU A 581 -8.82 -16.38 12.35
C GLU A 581 -10.18 -15.83 12.79
N MET A 582 -10.32 -14.51 12.70
CA MET A 582 -11.56 -13.83 13.03
C MET A 582 -12.76 -14.42 12.25
N GLY A 583 -13.74 -14.96 12.98
CA GLY A 583 -14.95 -15.56 12.43
C GLY A 583 -14.86 -17.06 12.10
N ASP A 584 -13.67 -17.66 12.19
CA ASP A 584 -13.40 -19.09 12.00
C ASP A 584 -12.74 -19.70 13.25
N GLU A 585 -13.00 -19.14 14.44
CA GLU A 585 -12.41 -19.60 15.70
C GLU A 585 -12.85 -21.02 16.10
N SER A 586 -11.90 -21.81 16.60
CA SER A 586 -12.18 -23.13 17.17
C SER A 586 -13.00 -23.04 18.46
N GLU A 587 -13.78 -24.10 18.74
CA GLU A 587 -14.55 -24.19 20.00
C GLU A 587 -13.60 -24.23 21.21
N GLU A 588 -12.42 -24.85 21.05
CA GLU A 588 -11.38 -24.89 22.07
C GLU A 588 -10.79 -23.51 22.37
N PHE A 589 -10.62 -22.65 21.36
CA PHE A 589 -10.16 -21.27 21.56
C PHE A 589 -11.25 -20.41 22.21
N THR A 590 -12.49 -20.54 21.76
CA THR A 590 -13.62 -19.75 22.26
C THR A 590 -13.91 -20.07 23.74
N ALA A 591 -13.69 -21.32 24.15
CA ALA A 591 -13.78 -21.76 25.54
C ALA A 591 -12.76 -21.09 26.48
N VAL A 592 -11.61 -20.61 25.96
CA VAL A 592 -10.60 -19.87 26.77
C VAL A 592 -11.20 -18.60 27.37
N PHE A 593 -12.17 -17.99 26.68
CA PHE A 593 -12.86 -16.75 27.06
C PHE A 593 -14.32 -16.99 27.48
N ASN A 594 -14.65 -18.18 27.97
CA ASN A 594 -16.03 -18.57 28.34
C ASN A 594 -17.07 -18.37 27.22
N ASN A 595 -16.63 -18.46 25.95
CA ASN A 595 -17.41 -18.20 24.75
C ASN A 595 -17.92 -16.75 24.57
N GLU A 596 -17.32 -15.77 25.27
CA GLU A 596 -17.68 -14.35 25.16
C GLU A 596 -16.60 -13.55 24.39
N ILE A 597 -16.38 -13.89 23.13
CA ILE A 597 -15.52 -13.10 22.24
C ILE A 597 -16.32 -11.93 21.64
N SER A 598 -15.78 -10.72 21.71
CA SER A 598 -16.35 -9.54 21.05
C SER A 598 -15.34 -8.85 20.14
N TYR A 599 -15.79 -8.44 18.96
CA TYR A 599 -14.97 -7.72 17.98
C TYR A 599 -15.20 -6.22 18.09
N ILE A 600 -14.11 -5.46 18.07
CA ILE A 600 -14.12 -4.00 18.09
C ILE A 600 -13.61 -3.51 16.74
N GLU A 601 -14.36 -2.62 16.10
CA GLU A 601 -13.97 -2.05 14.81
C GLU A 601 -12.69 -1.22 14.89
N GLY A 602 -11.82 -1.38 13.89
CA GLY A 602 -10.49 -0.75 13.84
C GLY A 602 -9.38 -1.54 14.51
N GLY A 603 -8.25 -0.88 14.80
CA GLY A 603 -7.08 -1.47 15.44
C GLY A 603 -5.97 -0.46 15.72
N THR A 604 -4.87 -0.92 16.32
CA THR A 604 -3.76 -0.05 16.74
C THR A 604 -2.73 0.13 15.62
N ALA A 605 -1.74 1.01 15.80
CA ALA A 605 -0.80 1.35 14.73
C ALA A 605 -0.03 0.12 14.20
N SER A 606 0.01 -0.02 12.88
CA SER A 606 0.91 -0.94 12.20
C SER A 606 2.36 -0.44 12.31
N GLY A 607 3.31 -1.37 12.39
CA GLY A 607 4.73 -1.07 12.25
C GLY A 607 5.16 -0.69 10.83
N PHE A 608 4.27 -0.80 9.83
CA PHE A 608 4.46 -0.22 8.51
C PHE A 608 3.88 1.21 8.47
N TYR A 609 4.64 2.16 7.93
CA TYR A 609 4.15 3.51 7.69
C TYR A 609 3.07 3.52 6.60
N THR A 610 1.79 3.55 6.99
CA THR A 610 0.72 4.17 6.20
C THR A 610 0.56 5.60 6.67
N VAL A 611 0.84 6.58 5.81
CA VAL A 611 0.48 7.98 6.05
C VAL A 611 -1.03 8.10 5.84
N GLU A 612 -1.79 7.75 6.87
CA GLU A 612 -3.13 8.31 7.09
C GLU A 612 -3.01 9.24 8.28
N ASP A 613 -3.35 10.52 8.07
CA ASP A 613 -3.40 11.52 9.14
C ASP A 613 -4.31 10.99 10.24
N THR A 614 -3.71 10.68 11.39
CA THR A 614 -4.44 10.24 12.58
C THR A 614 -5.40 11.37 12.94
N GLN A 615 -6.72 11.15 12.79
CA GLN A 615 -7.69 12.07 13.34
C GLN A 615 -7.65 11.95 14.87
N TYR A 616 -6.80 12.77 15.48
CA TYR A 616 -6.80 12.94 16.92
C TYR A 616 -8.13 13.54 17.35
N GLN A 617 -8.82 12.90 18.28
CA GLN A 617 -9.99 13.48 18.92
C GLN A 617 -9.52 14.65 19.80
N THR A 618 -9.57 15.86 19.25
CA THR A 618 -9.14 17.06 19.97
C THR A 618 -10.07 17.27 21.17
N ARG A 619 -9.53 17.52 22.36
CA ARG A 619 -10.34 17.77 23.57
C ARG A 619 -9.92 19.11 24.15
N LEU A 620 -10.86 20.00 24.37
CA LEU A 620 -10.63 21.28 25.01
C LEU A 620 -10.98 21.13 26.49
N TYR A 621 -10.08 21.48 27.40
CA TYR A 621 -10.34 21.44 28.84
C TYR A 621 -10.30 22.85 29.41
N ARG A 622 -11.24 23.13 30.30
CA ARG A 622 -11.24 24.34 31.13
C ARG A 622 -10.67 23.99 32.50
N VAL A 623 -9.75 24.82 32.97
CA VAL A 623 -8.97 24.57 34.18
C VAL A 623 -9.36 25.58 35.25
N TYR A 624 -9.70 25.12 36.46
CA TYR A 624 -10.05 25.99 37.59
C TYR A 624 -9.28 25.64 38.86
N GLY A 625 -8.93 26.66 39.66
CA GLY A 625 -8.36 26.52 41.01
C GLY A 625 -6.91 27.01 41.15
N LYS A 626 -6.56 27.54 42.33
CA LYS A 626 -5.20 28.02 42.65
C LYS A 626 -4.35 27.04 43.46
N LYS A 627 -4.97 26.18 44.28
CA LYS A 627 -4.29 25.16 45.10
C LYS A 627 -4.64 23.72 44.70
N ASN A 628 -5.89 23.47 44.33
CA ASN A 628 -6.35 22.21 43.75
C ASN A 628 -6.88 22.49 42.34
N ILE A 629 -6.16 22.01 41.33
CA ILE A 629 -6.52 22.21 39.92
C ILE A 629 -7.60 21.18 39.54
N ARG A 630 -8.73 21.66 39.03
CA ARG A 630 -9.82 20.85 38.47
C ARG A 630 -9.92 21.08 36.97
N LEU A 631 -10.08 20.00 36.21
CA LEU A 631 -10.19 19.99 34.75
C LEU A 631 -11.62 19.61 34.35
N GLU A 632 -12.23 20.40 33.48
CA GLU A 632 -13.57 20.17 32.92
C GLU A 632 -13.48 20.08 31.39
N SER A 633 -14.00 19.02 30.78
CA SER A 633 -14.01 18.87 29.31
C SER A 633 -15.09 19.78 28.70
N VAL A 634 -14.74 20.55 27.66
CA VAL A 634 -15.64 21.46 26.94
C VAL A 634 -15.61 21.22 25.42
N PRO A 635 -16.68 21.55 24.69
CA PRO A 635 -16.74 21.39 23.23
C PRO A 635 -15.68 22.21 22.50
N LEU A 636 -15.15 21.70 21.38
CA LEU A 636 -14.23 22.41 20.46
C LEU A 636 -14.94 23.51 19.66
N LYS A 637 -15.39 24.57 20.32
CA LYS A 637 -16.03 25.73 19.68
C LYS A 637 -15.40 27.01 20.21
N ALA A 638 -15.29 28.05 19.38
CA ALA A 638 -14.75 29.34 19.81
C ALA A 638 -15.51 29.94 21.01
N SER A 639 -16.82 29.65 21.13
CA SER A 639 -17.65 30.02 22.28
C SER A 639 -17.17 29.40 23.61
N SER A 640 -16.51 28.24 23.57
CA SER A 640 -15.99 27.55 24.76
C SER A 640 -14.76 28.27 25.37
N LEU A 641 -14.13 29.16 24.61
CA LEU A 641 -13.05 30.05 25.07
C LEU A 641 -13.57 31.29 25.81
N ASP A 642 -14.90 31.58 25.77
CA ASP A 642 -15.47 32.67 26.57
C ASP A 642 -15.62 32.21 28.04
N PRO A 643 -14.96 32.89 28.99
CA PRO A 643 -15.03 32.54 30.41
C PRO A 643 -16.45 32.67 31.02
N ARG A 644 -17.41 33.26 30.31
CA ARG A 644 -18.81 33.42 30.76
C ARG A 644 -19.77 32.32 30.26
N SER A 645 -19.33 31.45 29.36
CA SER A 645 -20.13 30.33 28.85
C SER A 645 -20.14 29.19 29.87
N THR A 646 -21.15 29.12 30.73
CA THR A 646 -21.45 27.94 31.56
C THR A 646 -22.52 27.09 30.90
N THR A 647 -22.24 25.81 30.67
CA THR A 647 -23.23 24.81 30.23
C THR A 647 -24.17 24.47 31.38
N ASN A 648 -25.25 25.23 31.54
CA ASN A 648 -26.41 24.86 32.35
C ASN A 648 -27.63 24.79 31.44
N SER A 649 -27.96 23.60 30.93
CA SER A 649 -29.26 23.37 30.26
C SER A 649 -29.79 21.94 30.46
N LEU A 650 -29.53 21.35 31.62
CA LEU A 650 -30.24 20.17 32.12
C LEU A 650 -30.40 20.41 33.63
N TRP A 651 -31.58 20.14 34.19
CA TRP A 651 -31.99 20.42 35.58
C TRP A 651 -32.64 21.79 35.87
N SER A 652 -33.79 22.10 35.25
CA SER A 652 -34.90 22.72 36.00
C SER A 652 -36.26 22.52 35.29
N THR A 653 -36.85 21.35 35.45
CA THR A 653 -38.30 21.17 35.29
C THR A 653 -38.84 20.36 36.47
N ARG A 654 -39.30 21.08 37.51
CA ARG A 654 -40.52 20.78 38.29
C ARG A 654 -40.65 21.76 39.47
N THR A 655 -41.80 22.48 39.46
CA THR A 655 -42.73 22.76 40.58
C THR A 655 -42.12 23.22 41.93
N SER A 656 -42.59 24.26 42.63
CA SER A 656 -43.96 24.78 42.79
C SER A 656 -43.93 26.04 43.67
N SER A 657 -44.79 27.01 43.32
CA SER A 657 -45.63 27.87 44.17
C SER A 657 -45.33 28.04 45.67
N SER A 658 -45.01 29.28 46.07
CA SER A 658 -45.76 30.16 47.01
C SER A 658 -44.86 31.31 47.42
#